data_AF-A0A2R8AQK9-F1
#
_entry.id   AF-A0A2R8AQK9-F1
#
_cell.length_a   1.000
_cell.length_b   1.000
_cell.length_c   1.000
_cell.angle_alpha   90.00
_cell.angle_beta   90.00
_cell.angle_gamma   90.00
#
_symmetry.space_group_name_H-M   'P 1'
#
loop_
_entity.id
_entity.type
_entity.pdbx_description
1 polymer ?
#
loop_
_entity_poly.entity_id
_entity_poly.type
_entity_poly.pdbx_seq_one_letter_code
_entity_poly.pdbx_strand_id
1 'polypeptide(L)'
;MTTYSFNARYVNYGPDEKASEYRDATISLIVGDGATSVTYGYDTAPVGFGPTPVELLADNFINLLLDWAVVDPDDLVSWVMEVKTDTTTSYVWGVDIRLDGVGEYYILLGGDDLFAGLDTKADFDTLETLVTSVGDAPAGSGFEPGTQILTYPLPDGVSRYEDDAIFGTPGNDSANAGIGNDVFFRSEGQDTLDGGDGEDGASYQGLDTFIRANLSGMTQQGILANTVVTANYTDQVFGVENFYGTAHDDIIIMGDSTGYVFDRAGNDSVTGGAGGTAFMAGSGDDTYVGVASNDLLSYRDDGWDSAGDPVFGIVVSMTGQGTGTVADGWGWTDSFSGIELIEGGYGDDLFYGGSGNDEFAGGGGDDHLRGFGGDDRFFMDTGDDTFDGGDGFDLLLIDLSDEDPNAYDLEINLAGQFIGKLGETDHRDEVISVESIELTGGLDAVFTGTDADEKLYGDTGSDTLNGGGGNDTLKGGDSADTLIGGAGNDVLFGGDTANDLRDQVYGGDGNDSIDGGYGNDELRGDAGDDSIEGGFGVDTVIGGTGNDVLTGSAWSDLIFGGDGDDFINGGFGFDRVNGGTGADKFYHTNAAGHGSDWIQDFDAAQGDVLFFGGGAATKSDFLVQRATTANAGDASVQEVFVTHVPSGNLLWALVDGDAQTSLNVLAAGQTFDLLA
;
A
#
# COMPACT_ATOMS: atom_id res chain seq x y z
N MET A 1 -17.72 50.52 -24.38
CA MET A 1 -18.52 49.30 -24.60
C MET A 1 -17.64 48.34 -25.35
N THR A 2 -17.23 47.27 -24.70
CA THR A 2 -16.29 46.28 -25.25
C THR A 2 -17.05 44.95 -25.37
N THR A 3 -16.89 44.27 -26.49
CA THR A 3 -17.57 43.01 -26.77
C THR A 3 -16.53 41.89 -26.88
N TYR A 4 -16.72 40.83 -26.11
CA TYR A 4 -15.87 39.65 -26.09
C TYR A 4 -16.67 38.46 -26.59
N SER A 5 -16.11 37.66 -27.50
CA SER A 5 -16.81 36.55 -28.15
C SER A 5 -16.02 35.26 -27.99
N PHE A 6 -16.71 34.17 -27.64
CA PHE A 6 -16.13 32.88 -27.31
C PHE A 6 -16.80 31.77 -28.12
N ASN A 7 -16.01 30.78 -28.56
CA ASN A 7 -16.53 29.58 -29.20
C ASN A 7 -16.83 28.52 -28.13
N ALA A 8 -17.99 27.89 -28.21
CA ALA A 8 -18.44 26.83 -27.31
C ALA A 8 -18.86 25.61 -28.13
N ARG A 9 -18.73 24.40 -27.59
CA ARG A 9 -19.09 23.15 -28.27
C ARG A 9 -20.09 22.35 -27.44
N TYR A 10 -21.19 21.93 -28.07
CA TYR A 10 -22.30 21.20 -27.44
C TYR A 10 -22.24 19.72 -27.80
N VAL A 11 -22.45 18.82 -26.82
CA VAL A 11 -22.45 17.36 -27.00
C VAL A 11 -23.76 16.76 -26.51
N ASN A 12 -24.36 15.86 -27.30
CA ASN A 12 -25.58 15.15 -26.92
C ASN A 12 -25.30 13.68 -26.59
N TYR A 13 -25.73 13.23 -25.40
CA TYR A 13 -25.62 11.84 -24.95
C TYR A 13 -26.99 11.15 -25.04
N GLY A 14 -27.03 10.04 -25.78
CA GLY A 14 -28.16 9.12 -25.75
C GLY A 14 -28.09 8.21 -24.52
N PRO A 15 -29.15 7.42 -24.26
CA PRO A 15 -29.30 6.61 -23.04
C PRO A 15 -28.25 5.49 -22.85
N ASP A 16 -27.32 5.29 -23.78
CA ASP A 16 -26.24 4.31 -23.71
C ASP A 16 -24.85 4.97 -23.51
N GLU A 17 -24.80 6.22 -23.04
CA GLU A 17 -23.58 6.98 -22.63
C GLU A 17 -22.45 7.11 -23.68
N LYS A 18 -22.72 6.93 -24.98
CA LYS A 18 -21.78 7.31 -26.05
C LYS A 18 -22.16 8.67 -26.67
N ALA A 19 -21.21 9.62 -26.65
CA ALA A 19 -21.34 10.94 -27.27
C ALA A 19 -21.59 10.80 -28.78
N SER A 20 -22.68 11.37 -29.32
CA SER A 20 -23.04 11.13 -30.74
C SER A 20 -23.24 12.35 -31.64
N GLU A 21 -23.13 13.59 -31.16
CA GLU A 21 -22.96 14.75 -32.06
C GLU A 21 -22.39 15.97 -31.35
N TYR A 22 -21.38 16.60 -31.95
CA TYR A 22 -20.76 17.85 -31.49
C TYR A 22 -21.25 19.02 -32.35
N ARG A 23 -21.66 20.15 -31.75
CA ARG A 23 -22.04 21.37 -32.48
C ARG A 23 -21.39 22.62 -31.90
N ASP A 24 -20.82 23.45 -32.76
CA ASP A 24 -20.14 24.69 -32.36
C ASP A 24 -21.15 25.86 -32.26
N ALA A 25 -21.01 26.69 -31.22
CA ALA A 25 -21.82 27.86 -30.90
C ALA A 25 -20.92 29.04 -30.51
N THR A 26 -21.44 30.27 -30.57
CA THR A 26 -20.69 31.46 -30.17
C THR A 26 -21.44 32.26 -29.11
N ILE A 27 -20.78 32.55 -28.00
CA ILE A 27 -21.29 33.38 -26.91
C ILE A 27 -20.62 34.74 -27.00
N SER A 28 -21.34 35.83 -26.78
CA SER A 28 -20.81 37.19 -26.77
C SER A 28 -21.23 37.95 -25.53
N LEU A 29 -20.23 38.48 -24.82
CA LEU A 29 -20.36 39.32 -23.63
C LEU A 29 -20.17 40.78 -24.04
N ILE A 30 -21.11 41.66 -23.70
CA ILE A 30 -21.02 43.09 -23.97
C ILE A 30 -20.95 43.84 -22.64
N VAL A 31 -19.84 44.54 -22.41
CA VAL A 31 -19.56 45.29 -21.17
C VAL A 31 -19.63 46.78 -21.45
N GLY A 32 -20.56 47.49 -20.81
CA GLY A 32 -20.75 48.93 -20.89
C GLY A 32 -20.69 49.62 -19.52
N ASP A 33 -20.61 50.95 -19.54
CA ASP A 33 -20.53 51.77 -18.33
C ASP A 33 -21.88 51.69 -17.58
N GLY A 34 -21.92 50.84 -16.55
CA GLY A 34 -23.08 50.63 -15.67
C GLY A 34 -24.03 49.47 -16.05
N ALA A 35 -23.72 48.63 -17.04
CA ALA A 35 -24.45 47.37 -17.29
C ALA A 35 -23.62 46.36 -18.10
N THR A 36 -23.71 45.09 -17.69
CA THR A 36 -23.10 43.93 -18.37
C THR A 36 -24.19 43.00 -18.90
N SER A 37 -24.12 42.59 -20.18
CA SER A 37 -25.11 41.69 -20.78
C SER A 37 -24.45 40.55 -21.56
N VAL A 38 -25.02 39.34 -21.50
CA VAL A 38 -24.55 38.14 -22.22
C VAL A 38 -25.56 37.73 -23.29
N THR A 39 -25.09 37.38 -24.49
CA THR A 39 -25.93 36.86 -25.58
C THR A 39 -25.30 35.59 -26.16
N TYR A 40 -26.09 34.57 -26.51
CA TYR A 40 -25.58 33.36 -27.18
C TYR A 40 -26.32 33.09 -28.50
N GLY A 41 -25.62 32.47 -29.45
CA GLY A 41 -26.19 32.05 -30.74
C GLY A 41 -25.48 30.82 -31.31
N TYR A 42 -26.25 29.92 -31.93
CA TYR A 42 -25.71 28.74 -32.63
C TYR A 42 -25.24 29.12 -34.04
N ASP A 43 -24.09 28.64 -34.50
CA ASP A 43 -23.53 29.03 -35.80
C ASP A 43 -24.28 28.37 -36.99
N THR A 44 -25.06 27.30 -36.75
CA THR A 44 -25.95 26.72 -37.76
C THR A 44 -27.38 26.55 -37.24
N ALA A 45 -28.27 27.49 -37.56
CA ALA A 45 -29.68 27.40 -37.22
C ALA A 45 -30.41 26.25 -37.96
N PRO A 46 -31.26 25.45 -37.29
CA PRO A 46 -32.40 24.84 -37.96
C PRO A 46 -33.37 25.95 -38.38
N VAL A 47 -33.95 25.81 -39.57
CA VAL A 47 -34.87 26.77 -40.17
C VAL A 47 -36.06 27.04 -39.22
N GLY A 48 -36.09 28.21 -38.57
CA GLY A 48 -37.31 28.69 -37.89
C GLY A 48 -37.15 29.49 -36.60
N PHE A 49 -36.00 29.47 -35.92
CA PHE A 49 -35.78 30.25 -34.69
C PHE A 49 -34.58 31.18 -34.84
N GLY A 50 -34.80 32.48 -34.67
CA GLY A 50 -33.74 33.48 -34.61
C GLY A 50 -33.11 33.53 -33.22
N PRO A 51 -31.88 34.10 -33.08
CA PRO A 51 -31.24 34.26 -31.78
C PRO A 51 -32.14 35.11 -30.87
N THR A 52 -32.49 34.58 -29.69
CA THR A 52 -33.24 35.29 -28.66
C THR A 52 -32.27 36.02 -27.73
N PRO A 53 -32.31 37.37 -27.66
CA PRO A 53 -31.56 38.11 -26.66
C PRO A 53 -32.18 37.87 -25.27
N VAL A 54 -31.36 37.60 -24.28
CA VAL A 54 -31.74 37.65 -22.87
C VAL A 54 -30.99 38.83 -22.24
N GLU A 55 -31.71 39.83 -21.75
CA GLU A 55 -31.11 40.88 -20.92
C GLU A 55 -31.12 40.41 -19.46
N LEU A 56 -29.94 40.37 -18.85
CA LEU A 56 -29.80 40.19 -17.42
C LEU A 56 -29.84 41.58 -16.75
N LEU A 57 -30.70 41.73 -15.76
CA LEU A 57 -30.82 42.96 -14.98
C LEU A 57 -29.69 43.02 -13.94
N ALA A 58 -29.09 44.20 -13.80
CA ALA A 58 -27.91 44.46 -12.96
C ALA A 58 -28.11 44.16 -11.46
N ASP A 59 -29.33 43.88 -11.02
CA ASP A 59 -29.71 43.64 -9.63
C ASP A 59 -29.47 42.19 -9.16
N ASN A 60 -29.12 41.27 -10.07
CA ASN A 60 -28.80 39.87 -9.76
C ASN A 60 -27.30 39.57 -9.74
N PHE A 61 -26.46 40.60 -9.76
CA PHE A 61 -25.02 40.48 -9.54
C PHE A 61 -24.73 40.83 -8.08
N ILE A 62 -24.19 39.88 -7.33
CA ILE A 62 -23.48 40.19 -6.09
C ILE A 62 -22.01 40.33 -6.46
N ASN A 63 -21.36 41.38 -5.92
CA ASN A 63 -20.05 41.91 -6.30
C ASN A 63 -19.02 40.87 -6.78
N LEU A 64 -18.30 41.23 -7.85
CA LEU A 64 -17.03 40.63 -8.23
C LEU A 64 -15.93 41.32 -7.42
N LEU A 65 -15.21 40.58 -6.57
CA LEU A 65 -13.96 41.07 -5.98
C LEU A 65 -12.84 40.81 -6.99
N LEU A 66 -12.13 41.87 -7.40
CA LEU A 66 -10.89 41.75 -8.16
C LEU A 66 -9.76 42.08 -7.20
N ASP A 67 -8.88 41.14 -6.92
CA ASP A 67 -7.55 41.46 -6.42
C ASP A 67 -6.47 40.62 -7.12
N TRP A 68 -5.28 41.21 -7.21
CA TRP A 68 -4.08 40.68 -7.86
C TRP A 68 -3.50 39.52 -7.01
N ALA A 69 -2.83 38.49 -7.50
CA ALA A 69 -1.72 38.41 -8.45
C ALA A 69 -1.49 36.94 -8.90
N VAL A 70 -0.93 36.80 -10.10
CA VAL A 70 0.03 35.79 -10.62
C VAL A 70 -0.19 34.30 -10.31
N VAL A 71 -0.60 33.57 -11.36
CA VAL A 71 -0.35 32.14 -11.65
C VAL A 71 0.09 32.05 -13.12
N ASP A 72 0.95 31.10 -13.49
CA ASP A 72 1.24 30.69 -14.89
C ASP A 72 1.48 29.16 -14.95
N PRO A 73 1.24 28.45 -16.08
CA PRO A 73 -0.05 28.28 -16.76
C PRO A 73 -0.29 26.90 -17.43
N ASP A 74 0.47 25.83 -17.18
CA ASP A 74 0.46 24.66 -18.10
C ASP A 74 -0.41 23.43 -17.71
N ASP A 75 -1.01 23.34 -16.50
CA ASP A 75 -1.89 22.22 -16.12
C ASP A 75 -3.40 22.51 -16.11
N LEU A 76 -3.91 22.56 -17.34
CA LEU A 76 -5.02 21.75 -17.89
C LEU A 76 -6.45 21.74 -17.27
N VAL A 77 -7.39 22.13 -18.15
CA VAL A 77 -8.64 21.44 -18.61
C VAL A 77 -9.81 21.21 -17.61
N SER A 78 -10.92 21.94 -17.85
CA SER A 78 -12.29 21.85 -17.23
C SER A 78 -12.95 20.45 -17.23
N TRP A 79 -14.04 20.11 -16.49
CA TRP A 79 -15.52 20.31 -16.74
C TRP A 79 -16.37 19.99 -15.45
N VAL A 80 -17.55 20.56 -15.11
CA VAL A 80 -18.98 20.31 -15.56
C VAL A 80 -19.95 21.25 -14.79
N MET A 81 -21.20 21.42 -15.29
CA MET A 81 -22.33 21.96 -14.51
C MET A 81 -23.76 21.42 -14.88
N GLU A 82 -24.75 21.46 -13.94
CA GLU A 82 -26.17 20.96 -14.02
C GLU A 82 -27.29 21.93 -14.46
N VAL A 83 -28.30 21.49 -15.26
CA VAL A 83 -29.62 22.16 -15.37
C VAL A 83 -30.80 21.17 -15.43
N LYS A 84 -31.89 21.47 -14.70
CA LYS A 84 -33.21 20.78 -14.72
C LYS A 84 -34.09 21.09 -15.92
N THR A 85 -34.72 20.05 -16.44
CA THR A 85 -36.06 20.08 -17.05
C THR A 85 -37.08 19.42 -16.12
N ASP A 86 -38.36 19.48 -16.47
CA ASP A 86 -39.53 19.26 -15.61
C ASP A 86 -39.70 17.85 -15.00
N THR A 87 -38.89 17.47 -14.01
CA THR A 87 -39.27 16.76 -12.77
C THR A 87 -38.03 16.56 -11.87
N THR A 88 -38.00 17.19 -10.68
CA THR A 88 -37.16 16.92 -9.47
C THR A 88 -35.60 16.98 -9.62
N THR A 89 -34.86 17.52 -8.62
CA THR A 89 -33.34 17.72 -8.48
C THR A 89 -32.59 18.91 -9.15
N SER A 90 -32.07 19.92 -8.41
CA SER A 90 -31.41 21.20 -8.88
C SER A 90 -29.89 21.14 -8.79
N TYR A 91 -29.08 21.94 -9.55
CA TYR A 91 -27.77 22.61 -9.20
C TYR A 91 -27.24 23.65 -10.25
N VAL A 92 -25.92 24.04 -10.25
CA VAL A 92 -25.30 25.43 -10.22
C VAL A 92 -24.22 25.85 -11.27
N TRP A 93 -24.22 27.10 -11.85
CA TRP A 93 -23.38 27.61 -13.00
C TRP A 93 -21.97 28.16 -12.67
N GLY A 94 -20.98 27.86 -13.53
CA GLY A 94 -19.68 28.57 -13.65
C GLY A 94 -19.42 29.07 -15.09
N VAL A 95 -18.70 30.18 -15.26
CA VAL A 95 -18.38 30.82 -16.56
C VAL A 95 -16.88 31.09 -16.64
N ASP A 96 -16.24 30.60 -17.72
CA ASP A 96 -14.85 30.92 -18.07
C ASP A 96 -14.80 32.24 -18.89
N ILE A 97 -13.91 33.16 -18.51
CA ILE A 97 -13.64 34.40 -19.25
C ILE A 97 -12.14 34.48 -19.51
N ARG A 98 -11.73 34.11 -20.72
CA ARG A 98 -10.37 34.35 -21.21
C ARG A 98 -10.21 35.80 -21.65
N LEU A 99 -9.29 36.52 -20.99
CA LEU A 99 -8.74 37.78 -21.47
C LEU A 99 -7.26 37.54 -21.75
N ASP A 100 -6.81 37.91 -22.96
CA ASP A 100 -5.43 37.73 -23.42
C ASP A 100 -4.40 38.16 -22.34
N GLY A 101 -3.85 37.18 -21.61
CA GLY A 101 -2.67 37.32 -20.76
C GLY A 101 -2.86 37.49 -19.24
N VAL A 102 -4.01 37.21 -18.62
CA VAL A 102 -4.12 37.20 -17.13
C VAL A 102 -5.18 36.17 -16.66
N GLY A 103 -4.74 35.00 -16.15
CA GLY A 103 -5.41 34.11 -15.17
C GLY A 103 -6.79 33.46 -15.48
N GLU A 104 -7.00 32.24 -14.96
CA GLU A 104 -8.30 31.53 -14.90
C GLU A 104 -8.99 31.74 -13.53
N TYR A 105 -10.32 31.60 -13.44
CA TYR A 105 -11.12 31.81 -12.21
C TYR A 105 -12.22 30.74 -12.04
N TYR A 106 -12.54 30.34 -10.80
CA TYR A 106 -13.59 29.35 -10.46
C TYR A 106 -14.66 29.90 -9.49
N ILE A 107 -15.90 29.38 -9.57
CA ILE A 107 -17.01 29.61 -8.61
C ILE A 107 -17.79 28.31 -8.40
N LEU A 108 -18.12 27.97 -7.15
CA LEU A 108 -19.13 26.97 -6.75
C LEU A 108 -20.20 27.62 -5.85
N LEU A 109 -21.46 27.26 -6.07
CA LEU A 109 -22.60 27.49 -5.16
C LEU A 109 -23.34 26.16 -4.99
N GLY A 110 -24.08 25.98 -3.90
CA GLY A 110 -25.02 24.86 -3.71
C GLY A 110 -26.45 25.34 -3.47
N GLY A 111 -27.42 24.43 -3.66
CA GLY A 111 -28.70 24.45 -2.94
C GLY A 111 -29.92 23.82 -3.64
N ASP A 112 -30.48 22.76 -3.02
CA ASP A 112 -31.91 22.58 -2.67
C ASP A 112 -31.86 22.05 -1.20
N ASP A 113 -32.76 22.29 -0.24
CA ASP A 113 -34.18 22.64 -0.28
C ASP A 113 -34.53 23.31 1.09
N LEU A 114 -34.59 24.64 1.19
CA LEU A 114 -35.21 25.28 2.34
C LEU A 114 -36.52 25.91 1.88
N PHE A 115 -37.57 25.71 2.68
CA PHE A 115 -38.91 26.32 2.60
C PHE A 115 -40.00 25.52 1.88
N ALA A 116 -40.31 24.34 2.44
CA ALA A 116 -41.65 23.79 2.33
C ALA A 116 -42.68 24.74 3.01
N GLY A 117 -43.61 25.29 2.22
CA GLY A 117 -44.81 25.95 2.72
C GLY A 117 -44.85 27.48 2.69
N LEU A 118 -43.92 28.15 1.99
CA LEU A 118 -44.06 29.58 1.64
C LEU A 118 -44.86 29.72 0.34
N ASP A 119 -46.15 29.37 0.40
CA ASP A 119 -46.96 29.18 -0.80
C ASP A 119 -47.79 30.42 -1.19
N THR A 120 -47.64 31.53 -0.46
CA THR A 120 -48.41 32.75 -0.72
C THR A 120 -47.59 34.04 -0.72
N LYS A 121 -47.99 34.96 -1.60
CA LYS A 121 -47.40 36.31 -1.73
C LYS A 121 -47.38 37.10 -0.41
N ALA A 122 -48.29 36.83 0.53
CA ALA A 122 -48.33 37.53 1.81
C ALA A 122 -47.18 37.11 2.77
N ASP A 123 -46.63 35.91 2.59
CA ASP A 123 -45.52 35.41 3.42
C ASP A 123 -44.18 36.02 2.96
N PHE A 124 -44.05 36.31 1.66
CA PHE A 124 -42.90 37.06 1.09
C PHE A 124 -42.93 38.56 1.38
N ASP A 125 -44.10 39.20 1.37
CA ASP A 125 -44.25 40.64 1.64
C ASP A 125 -43.85 41.01 3.11
N THR A 126 -43.71 40.02 4.00
CA THR A 126 -43.24 40.21 5.39
C THR A 126 -41.72 40.27 5.51
N LEU A 127 -40.97 39.64 4.58
CA LEU A 127 -39.50 39.70 4.53
C LEU A 127 -38.98 41.07 4.07
N GLU A 128 -39.77 41.77 3.25
CA GLU A 128 -39.46 43.07 2.64
C GLU A 128 -39.49 44.26 3.65
N THR A 129 -39.88 44.04 4.91
CA THR A 129 -39.95 45.12 5.92
C THR A 129 -38.76 45.24 6.87
N LEU A 130 -37.73 44.38 6.78
CA LEU A 130 -36.60 44.39 7.73
C LEU A 130 -35.21 44.78 7.19
N VAL A 131 -35.05 45.14 5.91
CA VAL A 131 -33.77 45.67 5.42
C VAL A 131 -34.02 46.92 4.60
N THR A 132 -33.75 48.08 5.19
CA THR A 132 -34.12 49.40 4.62
C THR A 132 -32.94 50.32 4.28
N SER A 133 -31.67 49.92 4.46
CA SER A 133 -30.47 50.45 3.76
C SER A 133 -29.15 50.14 4.50
N VAL A 134 -28.05 50.19 3.73
CA VAL A 134 -26.64 50.23 4.13
C VAL A 134 -26.21 51.70 4.31
N GLY A 135 -25.40 52.00 5.33
CA GLY A 135 -24.77 53.31 5.52
C GLY A 135 -23.51 53.22 6.39
N ASP A 136 -22.53 54.09 6.10
CA ASP A 136 -21.24 54.17 6.79
C ASP A 136 -21.35 54.13 8.32
N ALA A 137 -20.45 53.40 8.98
CA ALA A 137 -20.37 53.36 10.45
C ALA A 137 -20.09 54.78 11.01
N PRO A 138 -20.99 55.35 11.85
CA PRO A 138 -20.71 56.58 12.56
C PRO A 138 -19.64 56.32 13.63
N ALA A 139 -18.74 57.29 13.83
CA ALA A 139 -17.86 57.32 14.99
C ALA A 139 -18.70 57.28 16.29
N GLY A 140 -18.77 56.11 16.93
CA GLY A 140 -19.36 55.95 18.27
C GLY A 140 -20.35 54.79 18.51
N SER A 141 -20.47 53.77 17.66
CA SER A 141 -21.29 52.59 18.01
C SER A 141 -20.46 51.53 18.72
N GLY A 142 -20.62 51.46 20.05
CA GLY A 142 -19.94 50.51 20.92
C GLY A 142 -20.44 49.07 20.76
N PHE A 143 -19.71 48.29 19.97
CA PHE A 143 -19.47 46.88 20.28
C PHE A 143 -18.09 46.80 20.93
N GLU A 144 -18.02 46.21 22.12
CA GLU A 144 -16.79 46.12 22.91
C GLU A 144 -15.85 45.04 22.31
N PRO A 145 -14.51 45.24 22.38
CA PRO A 145 -13.54 44.18 22.08
C PRO A 145 -13.80 42.93 22.93
N GLY A 146 -13.85 41.74 22.30
CA GLY A 146 -14.08 40.45 22.97
C GLY A 146 -15.51 39.89 22.86
N THR A 147 -16.22 40.14 21.77
CA THR A 147 -17.54 39.52 21.52
C THR A 147 -17.34 38.09 21.01
N GLN A 148 -17.71 37.08 21.81
CA GLN A 148 -17.71 35.67 21.40
C GLN A 148 -18.62 35.44 20.19
N ILE A 149 -18.06 34.89 19.11
CA ILE A 149 -18.86 34.13 18.14
C ILE A 149 -19.11 32.77 18.80
N LEU A 150 -20.34 32.58 19.30
CA LEU A 150 -20.85 31.24 19.58
C LEU A 150 -21.15 30.62 18.22
N THR A 151 -20.34 29.64 17.80
CA THR A 151 -20.82 28.62 16.87
C THR A 151 -22.00 27.95 17.57
N TYR A 152 -23.21 28.22 17.07
CA TYR A 152 -24.34 27.41 17.49
C TYR A 152 -24.07 26.00 16.94
N PRO A 153 -24.17 24.94 17.78
CA PRO A 153 -24.24 23.60 17.23
C PRO A 153 -25.42 23.63 16.27
N LEU A 154 -25.18 23.21 15.02
CA LEU A 154 -26.26 23.05 14.05
C LEU A 154 -27.38 22.29 14.75
N PRO A 155 -28.61 22.84 14.79
CA PRO A 155 -29.74 22.09 15.32
C PRO A 155 -29.80 20.79 14.53
N ASP A 156 -29.95 19.67 15.23
CA ASP A 156 -30.29 18.34 14.69
C ASP A 156 -29.26 17.53 13.87
N GLY A 157 -28.13 17.16 14.48
CA GLY A 157 -27.66 15.76 14.52
C GLY A 157 -27.54 14.95 13.21
N VAL A 158 -27.36 15.59 12.06
CA VAL A 158 -26.86 15.03 10.80
C VAL A 158 -26.18 16.18 10.06
N SER A 159 -24.87 16.36 10.27
CA SER A 159 -24.06 16.91 9.18
C SER A 159 -24.06 15.89 8.03
N ARG A 160 -24.11 16.35 6.78
CA ARG A 160 -23.90 15.49 5.60
C ARG A 160 -22.54 15.67 4.95
N TYR A 161 -21.73 16.61 5.44
CA TYR A 161 -20.35 16.80 5.05
C TYR A 161 -19.56 16.93 6.34
N GLU A 162 -18.72 15.94 6.61
CA GLU A 162 -17.89 15.93 7.81
C GLU A 162 -16.73 16.94 7.62
N ASP A 163 -16.30 17.21 6.39
CA ASP A 163 -15.13 18.05 6.09
C ASP A 163 -15.50 19.50 5.71
N ASP A 164 -15.00 20.49 6.47
CA ASP A 164 -15.27 21.93 6.33
C ASP A 164 -14.02 22.76 5.95
N ALA A 165 -14.24 23.82 5.18
CA ALA A 165 -13.23 24.87 4.91
C ALA A 165 -13.57 26.15 5.70
N ILE A 166 -12.70 26.54 6.62
CA ILE A 166 -12.95 27.60 7.61
C ILE A 166 -12.14 28.85 7.26
N PHE A 167 -12.84 29.99 7.14
CA PHE A 167 -12.24 31.30 6.84
C PHE A 167 -12.57 32.30 7.93
N GLY A 168 -11.55 32.93 8.51
CA GLY A 168 -11.73 34.00 9.50
C GLY A 168 -11.96 35.39 8.88
N THR A 169 -12.35 36.33 9.73
CA THR A 169 -12.46 37.76 9.44
C THR A 169 -11.16 38.48 9.82
N PRO A 170 -10.97 39.77 9.49
CA PRO A 170 -9.80 40.53 9.95
C PRO A 170 -9.75 40.87 11.47
N GLY A 171 -10.56 40.21 12.30
CA GLY A 171 -10.61 40.40 13.74
C GLY A 171 -10.27 39.11 14.48
N ASN A 172 -10.24 39.14 15.82
CA ASN A 172 -10.00 37.93 16.61
C ASN A 172 -11.19 36.98 16.50
N ASP A 173 -10.98 35.85 15.85
CA ASP A 173 -11.97 34.81 15.61
C ASP A 173 -11.75 33.57 16.48
N SER A 174 -12.81 32.76 16.64
CA SER A 174 -12.71 31.47 17.32
C SER A 174 -13.56 30.44 16.58
N ALA A 175 -12.93 29.32 16.22
CA ALA A 175 -13.53 28.23 15.49
C ALA A 175 -13.25 26.89 16.19
N ASN A 176 -14.24 26.00 16.17
CA ASN A 176 -14.12 24.59 16.53
C ASN A 176 -14.77 23.83 15.39
N ALA A 177 -14.00 23.01 14.69
CA ALA A 177 -14.38 22.44 13.39
C ALA A 177 -15.24 21.18 13.55
N GLY A 178 -14.91 20.32 14.51
CA GLY A 178 -15.83 19.32 15.05
C GLY A 178 -15.42 17.90 14.68
N ILE A 179 -16.15 17.25 13.76
CA ILE A 179 -15.86 15.89 13.29
C ILE A 179 -15.67 15.97 11.79
N GLY A 180 -14.58 15.42 11.28
CA GLY A 180 -14.22 15.37 9.86
C GLY A 180 -12.83 15.96 9.64
N ASN A 181 -12.38 15.99 8.39
CA ASN A 181 -11.06 16.49 8.00
C ASN A 181 -11.18 17.95 7.57
N ASP A 182 -11.05 18.87 8.52
CA ASP A 182 -11.34 20.28 8.33
C ASP A 182 -10.09 21.09 7.95
N VAL A 183 -10.22 22.18 7.19
CA VAL A 183 -9.08 23.06 6.85
C VAL A 183 -9.37 24.51 7.19
N PHE A 184 -8.52 25.10 8.03
CA PHE A 184 -8.54 26.52 8.35
C PHE A 184 -7.62 27.33 7.44
N PHE A 185 -8.13 28.43 6.91
CA PHE A 185 -7.36 29.41 6.14
C PHE A 185 -7.11 30.66 6.97
N ARG A 186 -5.87 31.16 6.93
CA ARG A 186 -5.43 32.33 7.69
C ARG A 186 -6.37 33.53 7.61
N SER A 187 -6.46 34.24 8.74
CA SER A 187 -7.10 35.55 8.89
C SER A 187 -6.17 36.53 9.62
N GLU A 188 -6.48 37.83 9.56
CA GLU A 188 -5.83 38.80 10.46
C GLU A 188 -6.56 38.76 11.80
N GLY A 189 -5.85 38.71 12.92
CA GLY A 189 -6.51 38.63 14.22
C GLY A 189 -5.69 37.81 15.19
N GLN A 190 -6.04 37.80 16.48
CA GLN A 190 -5.55 36.76 17.38
C GLN A 190 -6.63 35.69 17.46
N ASP A 191 -6.46 34.65 16.66
CA ASP A 191 -7.51 33.67 16.43
C ASP A 191 -7.35 32.46 17.36
N THR A 192 -8.42 31.68 17.53
CA THR A 192 -8.41 30.42 18.28
C THR A 192 -9.09 29.34 17.45
N LEU A 193 -8.29 28.44 16.90
CA LEU A 193 -8.71 27.31 16.07
C LEU A 193 -8.57 26.00 16.85
N ASP A 194 -9.59 25.17 16.76
CA ASP A 194 -9.63 23.80 17.26
C ASP A 194 -10.18 22.93 16.12
N GLY A 195 -9.37 22.04 15.53
CA GLY A 195 -9.80 21.15 14.46
C GLY A 195 -10.86 20.18 14.98
N GLY A 196 -10.46 19.24 15.82
CA GLY A 196 -11.40 18.41 16.55
C GLY A 196 -11.08 16.94 16.35
N ASP A 197 -12.08 16.16 15.93
CA ASP A 197 -11.92 14.75 15.61
C ASP A 197 -11.74 14.59 14.09
N GLY A 198 -10.53 14.28 13.63
CA GLY A 198 -10.24 14.03 12.21
C GLY A 198 -8.77 14.29 11.87
N GLU A 199 -8.46 14.37 10.59
CA GLU A 199 -7.17 14.85 10.07
C GLU A 199 -7.32 16.30 9.61
N ASP A 200 -7.03 17.23 10.50
CA ASP A 200 -7.33 18.65 10.31
C ASP A 200 -6.11 19.43 9.80
N GLY A 201 -6.38 20.49 9.04
CA GLY A 201 -5.40 21.33 8.38
C GLY A 201 -5.43 22.80 8.82
N ALA A 202 -4.26 23.44 8.86
CA ALA A 202 -4.15 24.90 8.96
C ALA A 202 -3.23 25.47 7.88
N SER A 203 -3.75 26.45 7.14
CA SER A 203 -3.12 27.04 5.96
C SER A 203 -2.79 28.51 6.17
N TYR A 204 -1.49 28.82 6.24
CA TYR A 204 -0.94 30.18 6.32
C TYR A 204 -0.43 30.70 4.98
N GLN A 205 -0.81 30.02 3.91
CA GLN A 205 -0.43 30.33 2.55
C GLN A 205 -0.73 31.78 2.15
N GLY A 206 0.17 32.38 1.38
CA GLY A 206 0.03 33.73 0.85
C GLY A 206 0.18 34.84 1.91
N LEU A 207 0.59 34.52 3.14
CA LEU A 207 1.00 35.52 4.11
C LEU A 207 2.36 36.11 3.70
N ASP A 208 2.45 37.44 3.61
CA ASP A 208 3.68 38.13 3.19
C ASP A 208 4.69 38.32 4.35
N THR A 209 4.75 37.36 5.27
CA THR A 209 5.71 37.33 6.38
C THR A 209 5.89 35.91 6.88
N PHE A 210 7.08 35.63 7.42
CA PHE A 210 7.35 34.39 8.16
C PHE A 210 6.40 34.19 9.35
N ILE A 211 6.27 32.94 9.75
CA ILE A 211 5.57 32.46 10.93
C ILE A 211 6.48 31.63 11.83
N ARG A 212 6.07 31.50 13.09
CA ARG A 212 6.63 30.54 14.04
C ARG A 212 5.48 29.72 14.62
N ALA A 213 5.27 28.54 14.06
CA ALA A 213 4.27 27.58 14.48
C ALA A 213 4.87 26.61 15.50
N ASN A 214 4.14 26.38 16.58
CA ASN A 214 4.38 25.29 17.49
C ASN A 214 3.05 24.68 17.86
N LEU A 215 2.70 23.61 17.16
CA LEU A 215 1.50 22.81 17.34
C LEU A 215 1.69 21.73 18.41
N SER A 216 2.91 21.61 18.96
CA SER A 216 3.14 20.72 20.09
C SER A 216 2.50 21.27 21.37
N GLY A 217 1.97 20.37 22.19
CA GLY A 217 1.33 20.68 23.47
C GLY A 217 2.26 21.26 24.54
N MET A 218 3.51 21.63 24.19
CA MET A 218 4.50 22.20 25.08
C MET A 218 5.32 23.32 24.42
N THR A 219 5.90 24.21 25.23
CA THR A 219 6.78 25.27 24.72
C THR A 219 8.08 24.67 24.19
N GLN A 220 8.35 24.82 22.89
CA GLN A 220 9.54 24.33 22.22
C GLN A 220 10.24 25.47 21.46
N GLN A 221 11.57 25.45 21.41
CA GLN A 221 12.40 26.48 20.79
C GLN A 221 12.07 27.95 21.20
N GLY A 222 11.42 28.15 22.35
CA GLY A 222 10.97 29.46 22.83
C GLY A 222 9.63 29.95 22.25
N ILE A 223 8.94 29.12 21.45
CA ILE A 223 7.60 29.35 20.90
C ILE A 223 6.59 28.72 21.86
N LEU A 224 5.51 29.43 22.19
CA LEU A 224 4.47 28.92 23.10
C LEU A 224 3.78 27.70 22.49
N ALA A 225 3.28 26.81 23.35
CA ALA A 225 2.55 25.62 22.91
C ALA A 225 1.26 26.02 22.18
N ASN A 226 0.91 25.26 21.15
CA ASN A 226 -0.34 25.39 20.38
C ASN A 226 -0.54 26.82 19.85
N THR A 227 0.50 27.41 19.26
CA THR A 227 0.43 28.76 18.68
C THR A 227 1.09 28.88 17.32
N VAL A 228 0.54 29.77 16.49
CA VAL A 228 1.21 30.28 15.29
C VAL A 228 1.45 31.77 15.47
N VAL A 229 2.72 32.15 15.57
CA VAL A 229 3.13 33.54 15.78
C VAL A 229 3.49 34.17 14.45
N THR A 230 2.76 35.20 14.04
CA THR A 230 3.07 36.02 12.86
C THR A 230 3.79 37.30 13.28
N ALA A 231 4.13 38.18 12.32
CA ALA A 231 4.72 39.49 12.64
C ALA A 231 3.79 40.40 13.47
N ASN A 232 2.47 40.23 13.37
CA ASN A 232 1.49 41.17 13.93
C ASN A 232 0.58 40.56 14.99
N TYR A 233 0.41 39.24 14.98
CA TYR A 233 -0.54 38.55 15.84
C TYR A 233 -0.07 37.14 16.21
N THR A 234 -0.85 36.48 17.05
CA THR A 234 -0.57 35.12 17.51
C THR A 234 -1.89 34.38 17.61
N ASP A 235 -1.99 33.32 16.83
CA ASP A 235 -3.14 32.44 16.79
C ASP A 235 -2.90 31.27 17.74
N GLN A 236 -3.97 30.77 18.35
CA GLN A 236 -3.96 29.52 19.11
C GLN A 236 -4.53 28.43 18.22
N VAL A 237 -3.79 27.33 18.05
CA VAL A 237 -4.15 26.25 17.12
C VAL A 237 -4.06 24.90 17.85
N PHE A 238 -5.16 24.16 17.87
CA PHE A 238 -5.33 22.87 18.55
C PHE A 238 -5.88 21.84 17.57
N GLY A 239 -5.49 20.56 17.74
CA GLY A 239 -6.01 19.44 16.93
C GLY A 239 -5.83 19.71 15.45
N VAL A 240 -4.60 19.96 15.02
CA VAL A 240 -4.24 20.15 13.61
C VAL A 240 -3.04 19.27 13.33
N GLU A 241 -3.22 18.38 12.37
CA GLU A 241 -2.28 17.36 11.92
C GLU A 241 -1.51 17.83 10.70
N ASN A 242 -2.16 18.64 9.85
CA ASN A 242 -1.68 19.04 8.54
C ASN A 242 -1.39 20.54 8.52
N PHE A 243 -0.21 20.95 8.05
CA PHE A 243 0.19 22.35 8.13
C PHE A 243 0.78 22.87 6.83
N TYR A 244 0.32 24.05 6.40
CA TYR A 244 0.84 24.73 5.23
C TYR A 244 1.47 26.06 5.65
N GLY A 245 2.78 26.16 5.45
CA GLY A 245 3.62 27.32 5.73
C GLY A 245 3.36 28.49 4.79
N THR A 246 4.28 29.44 4.83
CA THR A 246 4.24 30.66 4.02
C THR A 246 5.14 30.53 2.80
N ALA A 247 5.81 31.60 2.39
CA ALA A 247 6.82 31.58 1.34
C ALA A 247 8.08 32.32 1.82
N HIS A 248 8.29 32.31 3.15
CA HIS A 248 9.33 33.00 3.88
C HIS A 248 9.87 32.04 4.95
N ASP A 249 11.10 32.28 5.41
CA ASP A 249 11.80 31.48 6.43
C ASP A 249 10.97 31.21 7.72
N ASP A 250 10.28 30.08 7.75
CA ASP A 250 9.36 29.65 8.78
C ASP A 250 10.03 28.75 9.82
N ILE A 251 9.44 28.72 11.02
CA ILE A 251 9.77 27.70 12.03
C ILE A 251 8.49 26.95 12.34
N ILE A 252 8.45 25.66 12.06
CA ILE A 252 7.26 24.82 12.23
C ILE A 252 7.60 23.63 13.12
N ILE A 253 6.81 23.43 14.18
CA ILE A 253 6.95 22.30 15.10
C ILE A 253 5.60 21.60 15.19
N MET A 254 5.56 20.35 14.73
CA MET A 254 4.33 19.56 14.64
C MET A 254 3.88 18.99 15.99
N GLY A 255 2.60 18.64 16.06
CA GLY A 255 2.00 17.93 17.19
C GLY A 255 2.27 16.43 17.17
N ASP A 256 1.88 15.71 18.22
CA ASP A 256 2.19 14.27 18.37
C ASP A 256 1.35 13.33 17.47
N SER A 257 0.43 13.87 16.69
CA SER A 257 -0.38 13.12 15.71
C SER A 257 0.42 12.90 14.43
N THR A 258 0.05 11.88 13.64
CA THR A 258 0.55 11.71 12.27
C THR A 258 -0.05 12.77 11.36
N GLY A 259 0.74 13.33 10.44
CA GLY A 259 0.27 14.33 9.49
C GLY A 259 1.40 14.83 8.59
N TYR A 260 1.11 15.86 7.78
CA TYR A 260 2.08 16.40 6.83
C TYR A 260 2.33 17.90 6.98
N VAL A 261 3.47 18.36 6.46
CA VAL A 261 3.85 19.76 6.38
C VAL A 261 4.27 20.12 4.98
N PHE A 262 3.68 21.19 4.43
CA PHE A 262 4.20 21.91 3.26
C PHE A 262 4.88 23.18 3.75
N ASP A 263 6.19 23.27 3.66
CA ASP A 263 6.98 24.44 4.07
C ASP A 263 7.13 25.48 2.94
N ARG A 264 7.14 25.00 1.69
CA ARG A 264 6.96 25.74 0.43
C ARG A 264 8.16 26.54 -0.04
N ALA A 265 8.42 27.72 0.52
CA ALA A 265 9.51 28.55 0.04
C ALA A 265 10.12 29.33 1.18
N GLY A 266 11.42 29.59 1.08
CA GLY A 266 12.17 30.25 2.16
C GLY A 266 13.19 29.28 2.71
N ASN A 267 13.88 29.65 3.79
CA ASN A 267 14.78 28.73 4.48
C ASN A 267 14.12 28.32 5.79
N ASP A 268 13.39 27.22 5.75
CA ASP A 268 12.47 26.74 6.75
C ASP A 268 13.16 25.81 7.75
N SER A 269 12.65 25.81 8.99
CA SER A 269 13.04 24.86 10.02
C SER A 269 11.80 24.11 10.49
N VAL A 270 11.69 22.87 10.04
CA VAL A 270 10.54 22.01 10.32
C VAL A 270 10.97 20.88 11.27
N THR A 271 10.21 20.69 12.35
CA THR A 271 10.42 19.61 13.32
C THR A 271 9.13 18.79 13.45
N GLY A 272 9.23 17.49 13.19
CA GLY A 272 8.14 16.54 13.35
C GLY A 272 7.70 16.38 14.80
N GLY A 273 6.56 15.75 15.00
CA GLY A 273 6.05 15.38 16.32
C GLY A 273 6.19 13.90 16.61
N ALA A 274 5.74 13.43 17.78
CA ALA A 274 5.96 12.04 18.18
C ALA A 274 5.23 10.97 17.35
N GLY A 275 4.33 11.38 16.46
CA GLY A 275 3.74 10.55 15.40
C GLY A 275 4.44 10.82 14.07
N GLY A 276 4.37 9.87 13.14
CA GLY A 276 5.06 10.00 11.84
C GLY A 276 4.64 11.26 11.09
N THR A 277 5.62 12.08 10.73
CA THR A 277 5.45 13.35 10.01
C THR A 277 5.95 13.18 8.58
N ALA A 278 5.13 13.56 7.60
CA ALA A 278 5.55 13.64 6.20
C ALA A 278 5.91 15.10 5.86
N PHE A 279 7.18 15.36 5.61
CA PHE A 279 7.70 16.64 5.15
C PHE A 279 7.62 16.70 3.64
N MET A 280 6.79 17.60 3.10
CA MET A 280 6.68 17.86 1.67
C MET A 280 7.59 19.04 1.36
N ALA A 281 8.76 18.74 0.81
CA ALA A 281 9.84 19.68 0.67
C ALA A 281 9.51 20.77 -0.35
N GLY A 282 9.79 22.01 0.03
CA GLY A 282 9.69 23.19 -0.81
C GLY A 282 11.03 23.65 -1.37
N SER A 283 11.06 24.87 -1.89
CA SER A 283 12.29 25.54 -2.33
C SER A 283 12.99 26.29 -1.19
N GLY A 284 14.28 26.03 -0.98
CA GLY A 284 14.94 26.61 0.18
C GLY A 284 16.25 25.95 0.53
N ASP A 285 17.01 26.54 1.45
CA ASP A 285 17.96 25.72 2.23
C ASP A 285 17.27 25.37 3.55
N ASP A 286 16.54 24.25 3.55
CA ASP A 286 15.63 23.87 4.63
C ASP A 286 16.29 22.91 5.64
N THR A 287 15.67 22.81 6.82
CA THR A 287 16.10 21.90 7.89
C THR A 287 14.93 21.09 8.42
N TYR A 288 14.95 19.79 8.13
CA TYR A 288 13.95 18.82 8.59
C TYR A 288 14.47 18.00 9.77
N VAL A 289 13.67 17.90 10.83
CA VAL A 289 14.01 17.08 12.00
C VAL A 289 12.85 16.16 12.31
N GLY A 290 12.96 14.90 11.89
CA GLY A 290 12.09 13.85 12.38
C GLY A 290 12.41 13.49 13.84
N VAL A 291 11.44 12.91 14.52
CA VAL A 291 11.55 12.59 15.95
C VAL A 291 11.25 11.14 16.25
N ALA A 292 10.10 10.78 16.81
CA ALA A 292 9.77 9.40 17.10
C ALA A 292 8.69 8.95 16.12
N SER A 293 8.71 7.68 15.73
CA SER A 293 7.89 7.08 14.65
C SER A 293 8.60 7.15 13.29
N ASN A 294 7.92 6.77 12.20
CA ASN A 294 8.48 6.78 10.86
C ASN A 294 8.14 8.12 10.20
N ASP A 295 9.15 8.95 10.01
CA ASP A 295 9.08 10.23 9.34
C ASP A 295 9.50 10.09 7.87
N LEU A 296 8.80 10.79 6.98
CA LEU A 296 9.03 10.80 5.53
C LEU A 296 9.51 12.19 5.11
N LEU A 297 10.59 12.29 4.34
CA LEU A 297 10.93 13.50 3.58
C LEU A 297 10.67 13.23 2.09
N SER A 298 9.71 13.92 1.50
CA SER A 298 9.30 13.73 0.12
C SER A 298 9.61 14.97 -0.72
N TYR A 299 10.24 14.74 -1.87
CA TYR A 299 10.45 15.73 -2.94
C TYR A 299 9.47 15.52 -4.10
N ARG A 300 8.46 14.68 -3.91
CA ARG A 300 7.41 14.45 -4.88
C ARG A 300 6.52 15.69 -4.97
N ASP A 301 6.33 16.21 -6.18
CA ASP A 301 5.36 17.27 -6.42
C ASP A 301 3.95 16.68 -6.42
N ASP A 302 3.14 17.07 -5.45
CA ASP A 302 1.74 16.69 -5.33
C ASP A 302 0.78 17.77 -5.87
N GLY A 303 1.34 18.81 -6.52
CA GLY A 303 0.63 19.93 -7.10
C GLY A 303 0.34 21.09 -6.13
N TRP A 304 0.87 21.06 -4.90
CA TRP A 304 0.67 22.11 -3.89
C TRP A 304 1.90 22.99 -3.64
N ASP A 305 3.04 22.65 -4.24
CA ASP A 305 4.24 23.46 -4.22
C ASP A 305 4.22 24.58 -5.28
N SER A 306 4.70 25.75 -4.86
CA SER A 306 4.90 26.92 -5.71
C SER A 306 6.20 26.90 -6.51
N ALA A 307 7.14 25.99 -6.22
CA ALA A 307 8.39 25.85 -6.97
C ALA A 307 8.20 25.18 -8.35
N GLY A 308 7.08 24.44 -8.52
CA GLY A 308 6.75 23.64 -9.70
C GLY A 308 7.62 22.38 -9.81
N ASP A 309 7.07 21.34 -10.44
CA ASP A 309 7.70 20.02 -10.61
C ASP A 309 9.23 20.11 -10.84
N PRO A 310 10.04 19.54 -9.93
CA PRO A 310 11.44 19.31 -10.24
C PRO A 310 11.51 18.26 -11.35
N VAL A 311 11.45 18.71 -12.61
CA VAL A 311 11.83 17.91 -13.79
C VAL A 311 13.34 17.56 -13.78
N PHE A 312 14.05 17.87 -12.70
CA PHE A 312 15.46 17.61 -12.47
C PHE A 312 15.57 16.78 -11.20
N GLY A 313 16.31 15.67 -11.27
CA GLY A 313 16.48 14.86 -10.08
C GLY A 313 17.32 15.50 -8.98
N ILE A 314 17.07 15.05 -7.76
CA ILE A 314 17.73 15.40 -6.51
C ILE A 314 18.96 14.53 -6.28
N VAL A 315 19.84 14.99 -5.37
CA VAL A 315 20.94 14.17 -4.87
C VAL A 315 20.86 14.05 -3.36
N VAL A 316 20.50 12.86 -2.90
CA VAL A 316 20.45 12.53 -1.47
C VAL A 316 21.82 12.01 -1.02
N SER A 317 22.28 12.46 0.15
CA SER A 317 23.56 12.02 0.73
C SER A 317 23.44 11.82 2.23
N MET A 318 23.41 10.56 2.65
CA MET A 318 23.42 10.14 4.05
C MET A 318 24.81 10.31 4.67
N THR A 319 24.83 10.75 5.93
CA THR A 319 26.04 10.87 6.75
C THR A 319 25.96 10.04 8.03
N GLY A 320 24.80 9.45 8.28
CA GLY A 320 24.46 8.50 9.34
C GLY A 320 22.99 8.10 9.18
N GLN A 321 22.54 7.13 9.97
CA GLN A 321 21.16 6.65 9.90
C GLN A 321 20.17 7.81 10.03
N GLY A 322 19.31 7.95 9.01
CA GLY A 322 18.30 9.00 8.90
C GLY A 322 18.81 10.43 8.99
N THR A 323 20.09 10.67 8.66
CA THR A 323 20.72 12.00 8.77
C THR A 323 21.58 12.30 7.55
N GLY A 324 21.31 13.40 6.88
CA GLY A 324 22.00 13.73 5.65
C GLY A 324 21.65 15.09 5.09
N THR A 325 21.86 15.22 3.79
CA THR A 325 21.51 16.39 3.00
C THR A 325 20.87 15.97 1.69
N VAL A 326 20.00 16.80 1.15
CA VAL A 326 19.47 16.66 -0.21
C VAL A 326 19.84 17.92 -0.98
N ALA A 327 20.57 17.77 -2.08
CA ALA A 327 20.73 18.86 -3.04
C ALA A 327 19.57 18.81 -4.01
N ASP A 328 18.70 19.82 -3.94
CA ASP A 328 17.50 19.86 -4.76
C ASP A 328 17.82 20.22 -6.23
N GLY A 329 16.88 19.92 -7.12
CA GLY A 329 16.98 20.27 -8.54
C GLY A 329 16.94 21.79 -8.81
N TRP A 330 16.64 22.60 -7.79
CA TRP A 330 16.50 24.06 -7.84
C TRP A 330 17.77 24.82 -7.46
N GLY A 331 18.81 24.13 -6.98
CA GLY A 331 20.14 24.67 -6.70
C GLY A 331 20.39 25.06 -5.24
N TRP A 332 19.55 24.60 -4.33
CA TRP A 332 19.66 24.72 -2.89
C TRP A 332 20.06 23.39 -2.25
N THR A 333 20.23 23.37 -0.93
CA THR A 333 20.59 22.15 -0.22
C THR A 333 19.96 22.10 1.16
N ASP A 334 19.08 21.11 1.32
CA ASP A 334 18.40 20.84 2.56
C ASP A 334 19.23 19.95 3.46
N SER A 335 18.96 20.03 4.75
CA SER A 335 19.53 19.16 5.76
C SER A 335 18.45 18.44 6.54
N PHE A 336 18.68 17.18 6.85
CA PHE A 336 17.72 16.40 7.61
C PHE A 336 18.37 15.54 8.69
N SER A 337 17.60 15.21 9.72
CA SER A 337 18.00 14.27 10.77
C SER A 337 16.78 13.58 11.38
N GLY A 338 16.92 12.31 11.73
CA GLY A 338 15.83 11.49 12.26
C GLY A 338 14.73 11.21 11.23
N ILE A 339 15.07 11.14 9.94
CA ILE A 339 14.13 10.78 8.87
C ILE A 339 14.34 9.32 8.49
N GLU A 340 13.28 8.52 8.49
CA GLU A 340 13.37 7.10 8.17
C GLU A 340 13.32 6.86 6.65
N LEU A 341 12.40 7.50 5.94
CA LEU A 341 12.22 7.33 4.48
C LEU A 341 12.42 8.64 3.73
N ILE A 342 13.11 8.56 2.60
CA ILE A 342 13.25 9.68 1.64
C ILE A 342 12.66 9.24 0.30
N GLU A 343 11.72 10.03 -0.22
CA GLU A 343 11.07 9.84 -1.53
C GLU A 343 11.55 10.93 -2.49
N GLY A 344 11.97 10.52 -3.68
CA GLY A 344 12.41 11.41 -4.75
C GLY A 344 11.26 12.06 -5.54
N GLY A 345 11.62 12.73 -6.63
CA GLY A 345 10.74 13.53 -7.48
C GLY A 345 10.25 12.77 -8.72
N TYR A 346 10.06 13.48 -9.83
CA TYR A 346 9.68 12.89 -11.13
C TYR A 346 10.85 12.82 -12.14
N GLY A 347 12.07 13.18 -11.74
CA GLY A 347 13.24 13.16 -12.60
C GLY A 347 14.35 12.28 -12.03
N ASP A 348 15.31 11.91 -12.87
CA ASP A 348 16.41 10.98 -12.55
C ASP A 348 17.19 11.35 -11.27
N ASP A 349 16.86 10.68 -10.17
CA ASP A 349 17.35 10.92 -8.83
C ASP A 349 18.58 10.08 -8.48
N LEU A 350 19.34 10.57 -7.49
CA LEU A 350 20.58 9.93 -7.06
C LEU A 350 20.66 9.83 -5.55
N PHE A 351 20.49 8.63 -5.03
CA PHE A 351 20.55 8.35 -3.60
C PHE A 351 21.88 7.72 -3.20
N TYR A 352 22.49 8.32 -2.18
CA TYR A 352 23.69 7.80 -1.52
C TYR A 352 23.39 7.54 -0.05
N GLY A 353 23.27 6.28 0.30
CA GLY A 353 23.18 5.77 1.66
C GLY A 353 24.46 5.93 2.47
N GLY A 354 24.43 5.39 3.67
CA GLY A 354 25.44 5.55 4.69
C GLY A 354 26.09 4.23 5.09
N SER A 355 26.12 3.98 6.40
CA SER A 355 26.61 2.72 6.96
C SER A 355 25.58 2.11 7.92
N GLY A 356 24.35 2.59 7.85
CA GLY A 356 23.22 2.14 8.65
C GLY A 356 22.06 1.89 7.70
N ASN A 357 21.01 1.28 8.23
CA ASN A 357 19.84 0.88 7.46
C ASN A 357 19.09 2.11 6.97
N ASP A 358 19.15 2.34 5.66
CA ASP A 358 18.54 3.46 4.97
C ASP A 358 17.34 2.96 4.14
N GLU A 359 16.31 3.80 4.01
CA GLU A 359 15.07 3.47 3.30
C GLU A 359 14.79 4.55 2.23
N PHE A 360 14.69 4.14 0.97
CA PHE A 360 14.60 5.04 -0.19
C PHE A 360 13.51 4.63 -1.19
N ALA A 361 12.85 5.63 -1.77
CA ALA A 361 11.99 5.51 -2.94
C ALA A 361 12.44 6.54 -3.99
N GLY A 362 12.65 6.09 -5.24
CA GLY A 362 13.19 6.93 -6.31
C GLY A 362 12.19 7.98 -6.79
N GLY A 363 10.92 7.61 -6.83
CA GLY A 363 9.85 8.40 -7.43
C GLY A 363 9.66 8.03 -8.90
N GLY A 364 9.48 9.03 -9.76
CA GLY A 364 9.51 8.80 -11.20
C GLY A 364 10.87 9.23 -11.77
N GLY A 365 11.28 8.64 -12.89
CA GLY A 365 12.57 8.97 -13.51
C GLY A 365 13.40 7.70 -13.70
N ASP A 366 14.62 7.82 -14.22
CA ASP A 366 15.57 6.69 -14.21
C ASP A 366 16.55 6.88 -13.04
N ASP A 367 16.26 6.28 -11.90
CA ASP A 367 16.90 6.61 -10.63
C ASP A 367 18.10 5.70 -10.29
N HIS A 368 19.01 6.19 -9.45
CA HIS A 368 20.14 5.41 -8.96
C HIS A 368 20.23 5.42 -7.43
N LEU A 369 19.85 4.32 -6.81
CA LEU A 369 19.74 4.15 -5.37
C LEU A 369 20.86 3.24 -4.86
N ARG A 370 21.72 3.78 -3.99
CA ARG A 370 22.83 3.03 -3.35
C ARG A 370 22.73 3.02 -1.85
N GLY A 371 22.62 1.85 -1.22
CA GLY A 371 22.59 1.67 0.23
C GLY A 371 23.97 1.80 0.90
N PHE A 372 25.01 1.31 0.22
CA PHE A 372 26.39 1.13 0.69
C PHE A 372 26.54 0.11 1.81
N GLY A 373 25.97 0.32 2.99
CA GLY A 373 25.95 -0.76 3.95
C GLY A 373 25.09 -0.49 5.16
N GLY A 374 24.71 -1.57 5.84
CA GLY A 374 23.46 -1.58 6.59
C GLY A 374 22.55 -2.64 5.99
N ASP A 375 21.39 -2.87 6.58
CA ASP A 375 20.34 -3.65 5.91
C ASP A 375 19.34 -2.63 5.35
N ASP A 376 19.49 -2.29 4.08
CA ASP A 376 18.83 -1.18 3.40
C ASP A 376 17.52 -1.64 2.73
N ARG A 377 16.63 -0.68 2.46
CA ARG A 377 15.30 -0.94 1.90
C ARG A 377 14.99 0.00 0.75
N PHE A 378 14.60 -0.56 -0.38
CA PHE A 378 14.24 0.16 -1.59
C PHE A 378 12.79 -0.12 -1.98
N PHE A 379 12.10 0.90 -2.46
CA PHE A 379 10.79 0.77 -3.09
C PHE A 379 10.96 0.96 -4.59
N MET A 380 10.41 0.03 -5.36
CA MET A 380 10.38 0.12 -6.80
C MET A 380 9.22 0.99 -7.27
N ASP A 381 9.48 1.79 -8.28
CA ASP A 381 8.57 2.80 -8.82
C ASP A 381 8.69 2.88 -10.35
N THR A 382 8.41 4.03 -10.97
CA THR A 382 8.34 4.12 -12.43
C THR A 382 9.65 4.62 -13.00
N GLY A 383 10.30 3.82 -13.83
CA GLY A 383 11.62 4.16 -14.31
C GLY A 383 12.34 2.99 -14.94
N ASP A 384 13.53 3.25 -15.48
CA ASP A 384 14.57 2.24 -15.59
C ASP A 384 15.60 2.51 -14.47
N ASP A 385 15.35 1.94 -13.28
CA ASP A 385 16.06 2.29 -12.06
C ASP A 385 17.29 1.40 -11.82
N THR A 386 18.15 1.80 -10.90
CA THR A 386 19.27 0.99 -10.42
C THR A 386 19.27 0.93 -8.90
N PHE A 387 19.10 -0.27 -8.36
CA PHE A 387 19.14 -0.56 -6.93
C PHE A 387 20.45 -1.30 -6.60
N ASP A 388 21.28 -0.71 -5.74
CA ASP A 388 22.55 -1.28 -5.29
C ASP A 388 22.60 -1.27 -3.75
N GLY A 389 22.27 -2.41 -3.13
CA GLY A 389 22.19 -2.54 -1.66
C GLY A 389 23.54 -2.35 -0.99
N GLY A 390 24.53 -3.13 -1.42
CA GLY A 390 25.92 -3.00 -0.98
C GLY A 390 26.30 -4.03 0.08
N ASP A 391 26.83 -3.57 1.21
CA ASP A 391 27.22 -4.44 2.33
C ASP A 391 26.03 -4.61 3.29
N GLY A 392 25.27 -5.70 3.19
CA GLY A 392 24.05 -5.79 3.96
C GLY A 392 23.29 -7.09 3.79
N PHE A 393 22.10 -7.12 4.36
CA PHE A 393 21.01 -7.94 3.84
C PHE A 393 19.90 -6.99 3.39
N ASP A 394 19.89 -6.67 2.09
CA ASP A 394 19.11 -5.56 1.55
C ASP A 394 17.77 -6.04 0.96
N LEU A 395 16.75 -5.20 1.02
CA LEU A 395 15.37 -5.50 0.58
C LEU A 395 14.92 -4.56 -0.53
N LEU A 396 14.44 -5.13 -1.63
CA LEU A 396 13.67 -4.41 -2.66
C LEU A 396 12.20 -4.83 -2.58
N LEU A 397 11.30 -3.86 -2.46
CA LEU A 397 9.85 -4.07 -2.53
C LEU A 397 9.32 -3.62 -3.87
N ILE A 398 8.49 -4.47 -4.45
CA ILE A 398 7.89 -4.26 -5.77
C ILE A 398 6.38 -4.31 -5.60
N ASP A 399 5.74 -3.14 -5.63
CA ASP A 399 4.28 -3.06 -5.58
C ASP A 399 3.66 -3.07 -6.97
N LEU A 400 2.97 -4.17 -7.27
CA LEU A 400 2.27 -4.43 -8.53
C LEU A 400 0.76 -4.41 -8.33
N SER A 401 0.26 -3.90 -7.21
CA SER A 401 -1.18 -3.95 -6.86
C SER A 401 -2.07 -3.14 -7.83
N ASP A 402 -1.51 -2.15 -8.50
CA ASP A 402 -2.19 -1.35 -9.53
C ASP A 402 -2.04 -1.94 -10.95
N GLU A 403 -1.22 -2.97 -11.13
CA GLU A 403 -1.03 -3.65 -12.42
C GLU A 403 -2.15 -4.66 -12.70
N ASP A 404 -2.49 -4.85 -13.97
CA ASP A 404 -3.44 -5.92 -14.34
C ASP A 404 -2.74 -7.27 -14.13
N PRO A 405 -3.25 -8.16 -13.25
CA PRO A 405 -2.62 -9.46 -12.97
C PRO A 405 -2.53 -10.39 -14.20
N ASN A 406 -3.15 -10.01 -15.33
CA ASN A 406 -3.08 -10.74 -16.61
C ASN A 406 -2.20 -10.04 -17.67
N ALA A 407 -1.48 -8.96 -17.32
CA ALA A 407 -0.78 -8.15 -18.29
C ALA A 407 0.46 -8.87 -18.86
N TYR A 408 1.37 -9.29 -17.98
CA TYR A 408 2.66 -9.90 -18.31
C TYR A 408 3.25 -10.58 -17.07
N ASP A 409 4.04 -11.63 -17.27
CA ASP A 409 4.82 -12.24 -16.19
C ASP A 409 6.02 -11.32 -15.88
N LEU A 410 6.42 -11.24 -14.62
CA LEU A 410 7.61 -10.50 -14.18
C LEU A 410 8.85 -11.41 -14.25
N GLU A 411 9.97 -10.94 -14.79
CA GLU A 411 11.27 -11.62 -14.74
C GLU A 411 12.19 -10.87 -13.79
N ILE A 412 12.67 -11.57 -12.76
CA ILE A 412 13.63 -11.05 -11.79
C ILE A 412 14.85 -11.95 -11.80
N ASN A 413 15.98 -11.41 -12.22
CA ASN A 413 17.20 -12.17 -12.40
C ASN A 413 18.34 -11.49 -11.66
N LEU A 414 18.55 -11.87 -10.40
CA LEU A 414 19.63 -11.36 -9.56
C LEU A 414 21.00 -11.73 -10.13
N ALA A 415 21.15 -12.92 -10.72
CA ALA A 415 22.41 -13.31 -11.38
C ALA A 415 22.70 -12.49 -12.65
N GLY A 416 21.65 -12.05 -13.34
CA GLY A 416 21.68 -11.15 -14.48
C GLY A 416 21.66 -9.67 -14.11
N GLN A 417 21.44 -9.37 -12.83
CA GLN A 417 21.28 -8.05 -12.24
C GLN A 417 20.15 -7.23 -12.87
N PHE A 418 18.98 -7.82 -13.14
CA PHE A 418 17.87 -7.04 -13.66
C PHE A 418 16.49 -7.50 -13.21
N ILE A 419 15.55 -6.56 -13.22
CA ILE A 419 14.10 -6.79 -13.18
C ILE A 419 13.52 -6.28 -14.50
N GLY A 420 12.48 -6.94 -14.99
CA GLY A 420 11.71 -6.42 -16.10
C GLY A 420 10.58 -7.35 -16.49
N LYS A 421 9.78 -6.91 -17.47
CA LYS A 421 8.69 -7.72 -17.99
C LYS A 421 9.25 -8.88 -18.80
N LEU A 422 8.74 -10.10 -18.57
CA LEU A 422 9.23 -11.30 -19.23
C LEU A 422 9.13 -11.15 -20.76
N GLY A 423 10.28 -11.13 -21.42
CA GLY A 423 10.38 -11.02 -22.88
C GLY A 423 10.37 -9.59 -23.45
N GLU A 424 10.38 -8.55 -22.60
CA GLU A 424 10.63 -7.17 -23.01
C GLU A 424 12.10 -6.76 -22.78
N THR A 425 12.59 -5.76 -23.51
CA THR A 425 14.00 -5.34 -23.43
C THR A 425 14.20 -3.84 -23.28
N ASP A 426 13.12 -3.06 -23.31
CA ASP A 426 13.17 -1.59 -23.41
C ASP A 426 12.93 -0.88 -22.07
N HIS A 427 12.60 -1.63 -21.00
CA HIS A 427 12.48 -1.14 -19.62
C HIS A 427 13.00 -2.19 -18.66
N ARG A 428 14.21 -2.02 -18.14
CA ARG A 428 14.80 -2.96 -17.18
C ARG A 428 15.52 -2.21 -16.08
N ASP A 429 15.06 -2.44 -14.87
CA ASP A 429 15.73 -2.02 -13.65
C ASP A 429 16.94 -2.90 -13.41
N GLU A 430 18.02 -2.33 -12.89
CA GLU A 430 19.24 -3.02 -12.52
C GLU A 430 19.23 -3.28 -11.01
N VAL A 431 19.48 -4.53 -10.61
CA VAL A 431 19.51 -4.93 -9.19
C VAL A 431 20.86 -5.53 -8.86
N ILE A 432 21.56 -4.93 -7.90
CA ILE A 432 22.93 -5.24 -7.52
C ILE A 432 22.97 -5.43 -6.01
N SER A 433 23.54 -6.55 -5.55
CA SER A 433 23.75 -6.77 -4.11
C SER A 433 22.49 -6.50 -3.28
N VAL A 434 21.36 -7.08 -3.73
CA VAL A 434 20.10 -7.12 -3.00
C VAL A 434 19.75 -8.59 -2.81
N GLU A 435 19.61 -9.00 -1.57
CA GLU A 435 19.40 -10.40 -1.19
C GLU A 435 17.93 -10.72 -0.91
N SER A 436 17.07 -9.71 -0.76
CA SER A 436 15.65 -9.91 -0.48
C SER A 436 14.77 -9.18 -1.48
N ILE A 437 13.80 -9.89 -2.05
CA ILE A 437 12.78 -9.28 -2.91
C ILE A 437 11.40 -9.72 -2.46
N GLU A 438 10.52 -8.75 -2.26
CA GLU A 438 9.13 -8.95 -1.87
C GLU A 438 8.20 -8.31 -2.90
N LEU A 439 7.31 -9.12 -3.47
CA LEU A 439 6.26 -8.66 -4.39
C LEU A 439 4.96 -8.39 -3.64
N THR A 440 4.16 -7.48 -4.16
CA THR A 440 2.74 -7.37 -3.83
C THR A 440 1.92 -7.22 -5.10
N GLY A 441 0.70 -7.74 -5.14
CA GLY A 441 -0.25 -7.51 -6.24
C GLY A 441 -0.58 -8.74 -7.09
N GLY A 442 -0.01 -9.90 -6.78
CA GLY A 442 -0.43 -11.19 -7.33
C GLY A 442 -0.17 -11.41 -8.83
N LEU A 443 0.86 -10.78 -9.40
CA LEU A 443 1.37 -11.11 -10.72
C LEU A 443 2.23 -12.38 -10.67
N ASP A 444 2.16 -13.20 -11.72
CA ASP A 444 3.08 -14.33 -11.90
C ASP A 444 4.51 -13.81 -12.13
N ALA A 445 5.47 -14.36 -11.38
CA ALA A 445 6.87 -13.95 -11.40
C ALA A 445 7.83 -15.13 -11.61
N VAL A 446 8.96 -14.85 -12.26
CA VAL A 446 10.07 -15.80 -12.44
C VAL A 446 11.31 -15.21 -11.79
N PHE A 447 11.73 -15.77 -10.66
CA PHE A 447 12.95 -15.41 -9.96
C PHE A 447 14.12 -16.32 -10.32
N THR A 448 15.29 -15.72 -10.51
CA THR A 448 16.58 -16.43 -10.58
C THR A 448 17.56 -15.73 -9.64
N GLY A 449 17.86 -16.38 -8.51
CA GLY A 449 18.85 -15.98 -7.52
C GLY A 449 20.29 -16.23 -7.96
N THR A 450 21.22 -16.19 -7.01
CA THR A 450 22.67 -16.19 -7.26
C THR A 450 23.39 -17.38 -6.60
N ASP A 451 24.62 -17.17 -6.13
CA ASP A 451 25.38 -18.12 -5.28
C ASP A 451 25.39 -17.61 -3.81
N ALA A 452 24.61 -16.58 -3.47
CA ALA A 452 24.52 -15.96 -2.15
C ALA A 452 23.21 -16.35 -1.45
N ASP A 453 23.11 -16.12 -0.14
CA ASP A 453 21.92 -16.47 0.63
C ASP A 453 20.81 -15.43 0.37
N GLU A 454 19.71 -15.81 -0.26
CA GLU A 454 18.62 -14.92 -0.67
C GLU A 454 17.25 -15.21 0.01
N LYS A 455 16.36 -14.22 0.01
CA LYS A 455 14.95 -14.35 0.43
C LYS A 455 14.03 -13.88 -0.68
N LEU A 456 13.28 -14.81 -1.26
CA LEU A 456 12.44 -14.57 -2.44
C LEU A 456 10.97 -14.87 -2.07
N TYR A 457 10.09 -13.88 -2.29
CA TYR A 457 8.66 -13.98 -1.96
C TYR A 457 7.80 -13.68 -3.20
N GLY A 458 7.00 -14.67 -3.64
CA GLY A 458 6.17 -14.62 -4.87
C GLY A 458 4.82 -13.90 -4.72
N ASP A 459 4.25 -13.85 -3.52
CA ASP A 459 2.94 -13.27 -3.18
C ASP A 459 1.74 -14.17 -3.53
N THR A 460 0.88 -13.82 -4.49
CA THR A 460 -0.36 -14.58 -4.78
C THR A 460 -0.48 -15.03 -6.25
N GLY A 461 0.57 -14.76 -7.03
CA GLY A 461 0.70 -15.21 -8.42
C GLY A 461 1.09 -16.68 -8.51
N SER A 462 1.11 -17.25 -9.72
CA SER A 462 1.72 -18.57 -9.97
C SER A 462 3.18 -18.40 -10.33
N ASP A 463 4.05 -18.55 -9.34
CA ASP A 463 5.43 -18.10 -9.42
C ASP A 463 6.43 -19.23 -9.67
N THR A 464 7.59 -18.89 -10.24
CA THR A 464 8.75 -19.78 -10.33
C THR A 464 9.93 -19.14 -9.61
N LEU A 465 10.28 -19.68 -8.44
CA LEU A 465 11.37 -19.19 -7.62
C LEU A 465 12.55 -20.17 -7.69
N ASN A 466 13.73 -19.67 -8.08
CA ASN A 466 14.97 -20.44 -8.08
C ASN A 466 16.04 -19.71 -7.28
N GLY A 467 16.43 -20.22 -6.11
CA GLY A 467 17.45 -19.64 -5.22
C GLY A 467 18.84 -19.71 -5.83
N GLY A 468 19.20 -20.85 -6.40
CA GLY A 468 20.46 -21.03 -7.11
C GLY A 468 21.49 -21.74 -6.24
N GLY A 469 22.39 -21.03 -5.59
CA GLY A 469 23.22 -21.56 -4.53
C GLY A 469 23.29 -20.56 -3.39
N GLY A 470 23.63 -21.01 -2.19
CA GLY A 470 23.36 -20.22 -0.98
C GLY A 470 22.40 -20.98 -0.09
N ASN A 471 22.15 -20.49 1.12
CA ASN A 471 21.10 -21.00 2.00
C ASN A 471 19.91 -20.05 1.88
N ASP A 472 19.01 -20.39 0.97
CA ASP A 472 17.96 -19.49 0.53
C ASP A 472 16.66 -19.69 1.32
N THR A 473 15.81 -18.66 1.35
CA THR A 473 14.43 -18.78 1.83
C THR A 473 13.48 -18.40 0.71
N LEU A 474 12.69 -19.37 0.25
CA LEU A 474 11.74 -19.20 -0.84
C LEU A 474 10.32 -19.36 -0.31
N LYS A 475 9.43 -18.45 -0.69
CA LYS A 475 7.99 -18.55 -0.41
C LYS A 475 7.20 -18.31 -1.69
N GLY A 476 6.48 -19.33 -2.14
CA GLY A 476 5.57 -19.26 -3.29
C GLY A 476 4.42 -18.30 -3.00
N GLY A 477 3.55 -18.70 -2.07
CA GLY A 477 2.49 -17.85 -1.56
C GLY A 477 1.12 -18.47 -1.73
N ASP A 478 0.23 -17.89 -2.55
CA ASP A 478 -0.99 -18.59 -2.98
C ASP A 478 -0.89 -18.86 -4.47
N SER A 479 -1.43 -20.00 -4.94
CA SER A 479 -1.64 -20.40 -6.33
C SER A 479 -0.83 -21.66 -6.66
N ALA A 480 -0.17 -21.75 -7.81
CA ALA A 480 0.51 -22.98 -8.21
C ALA A 480 1.95 -22.64 -8.54
N ASP A 481 2.81 -22.85 -7.57
CA ASP A 481 4.18 -22.35 -7.59
C ASP A 481 5.19 -23.44 -7.91
N THR A 482 6.35 -23.02 -8.40
CA THR A 482 7.52 -23.88 -8.57
C THR A 482 8.68 -23.28 -7.79
N LEU A 483 9.11 -23.96 -6.73
CA LEU A 483 10.22 -23.54 -5.89
C LEU A 483 11.41 -24.48 -6.09
N ILE A 484 12.59 -23.89 -6.30
CA ILE A 484 13.86 -24.60 -6.50
C ILE A 484 14.88 -23.95 -5.56
N GLY A 485 15.29 -24.64 -4.49
CA GLY A 485 16.29 -24.13 -3.55
C GLY A 485 17.65 -24.05 -4.23
N GLY A 486 18.16 -25.20 -4.67
CA GLY A 486 19.36 -25.29 -5.48
C GLY A 486 20.51 -25.90 -4.69
N ALA A 487 21.51 -25.12 -4.29
CA ALA A 487 22.68 -25.65 -3.58
C ALA A 487 22.93 -24.92 -2.27
N GLY A 488 22.74 -25.58 -1.15
CA GLY A 488 22.90 -25.08 0.21
C GLY A 488 21.77 -25.63 1.08
N ASN A 489 21.58 -25.09 2.28
CA ASN A 489 20.53 -25.59 3.18
C ASN A 489 19.36 -24.60 3.12
N ASP A 490 18.37 -24.92 2.30
CA ASP A 490 17.33 -24.01 1.92
C ASP A 490 16.07 -24.16 2.79
N VAL A 491 15.26 -23.11 2.83
CA VAL A 491 13.96 -23.10 3.52
C VAL A 491 12.89 -22.74 2.50
N LEU A 492 12.01 -23.68 2.19
CA LEU A 492 11.01 -23.54 1.12
C LEU A 492 9.60 -23.68 1.68
N PHE A 493 8.74 -22.72 1.36
CA PHE A 493 7.33 -22.70 1.73
C PHE A 493 6.48 -22.63 0.45
N GLY A 494 5.63 -23.64 0.22
CA GLY A 494 4.65 -23.67 -0.87
C GLY A 494 3.63 -22.54 -0.71
N GLY A 495 2.64 -22.75 0.16
CA GLY A 495 1.69 -21.69 0.50
C GLY A 495 0.91 -21.81 1.82
N ASP A 496 0.46 -20.67 2.33
CA ASP A 496 -0.02 -20.55 3.71
C ASP A 496 -1.55 -20.49 3.85
N THR A 497 -2.29 -20.39 2.73
CA THR A 497 -3.75 -20.17 2.79
C THR A 497 -4.56 -21.28 2.14
N ALA A 498 -5.82 -21.40 2.54
CA ALA A 498 -6.72 -22.40 1.98
C ALA A 498 -7.11 -22.15 0.50
N ASN A 499 -6.67 -21.03 -0.10
CA ASN A 499 -6.87 -20.76 -1.53
C ASN A 499 -5.76 -21.34 -2.40
N ASP A 500 -4.67 -21.76 -1.78
CA ASP A 500 -3.50 -22.28 -2.46
C ASP A 500 -3.80 -23.55 -3.27
N LEU A 501 -3.04 -23.79 -4.35
CA LEU A 501 -3.33 -24.84 -5.32
C LEU A 501 -2.40 -26.03 -5.22
N ARG A 502 -1.40 -26.14 -6.08
CA ARG A 502 -0.51 -27.30 -6.10
C ARG A 502 0.86 -26.80 -6.47
N ASP A 503 1.78 -27.05 -5.56
CA ASP A 503 3.15 -26.61 -5.73
C ASP A 503 4.07 -27.75 -6.17
N GLN A 504 5.17 -27.34 -6.79
CA GLN A 504 6.30 -28.18 -7.09
C GLN A 504 7.52 -27.63 -6.38
N VAL A 505 7.97 -28.30 -5.33
CA VAL A 505 9.08 -27.84 -4.49
C VAL A 505 10.25 -28.81 -4.60
N TYR A 506 11.42 -28.29 -4.93
CA TYR A 506 12.68 -29.01 -5.07
C TYR A 506 13.72 -28.36 -4.13
N GLY A 507 14.19 -29.07 -3.11
CA GLY A 507 15.23 -28.63 -2.18
C GLY A 507 16.57 -28.48 -2.90
N GLY A 508 17.15 -29.60 -3.32
CA GLY A 508 18.35 -29.62 -4.14
C GLY A 508 19.53 -30.28 -3.43
N ASP A 509 20.71 -29.67 -3.48
CA ASP A 509 21.91 -30.15 -2.78
C ASP A 509 22.01 -29.48 -1.41
N GLY A 510 21.92 -30.22 -0.31
CA GLY A 510 22.09 -29.73 1.06
C GLY A 510 20.99 -30.23 1.97
N ASN A 511 20.93 -29.75 3.21
CA ASN A 511 19.94 -30.20 4.18
C ASN A 511 18.77 -29.22 4.24
N ASP A 512 17.72 -29.50 3.50
CA ASP A 512 16.65 -28.55 3.23
C ASP A 512 15.47 -28.70 4.20
N SER A 513 14.74 -27.60 4.39
CA SER A 513 13.49 -27.55 5.14
C SER A 513 12.35 -27.15 4.22
N ILE A 514 11.47 -28.10 3.91
CA ILE A 514 10.35 -27.90 2.99
C ILE A 514 9.02 -28.02 3.75
N ASP A 515 8.17 -27.01 3.61
CA ASP A 515 6.76 -27.04 4.04
C ASP A 515 5.87 -26.81 2.81
N GLY A 516 5.10 -27.83 2.44
CA GLY A 516 4.15 -27.76 1.33
C GLY A 516 2.93 -26.91 1.63
N GLY A 517 2.56 -26.74 2.90
CA GLY A 517 1.46 -25.84 3.25
C GLY A 517 0.07 -26.38 2.88
N TYR A 518 -0.68 -25.67 2.03
CA TYR A 518 -2.00 -26.10 1.56
C TYR A 518 -1.94 -26.50 0.09
N GLY A 519 -2.45 -27.66 -0.29
CA GLY A 519 -2.44 -27.98 -1.71
C GLY A 519 -2.61 -29.44 -2.02
N ASN A 520 -1.98 -29.92 -3.08
CA ASN A 520 -1.77 -31.35 -3.32
C ASN A 520 -0.39 -31.49 -3.93
N ASP A 521 0.61 -31.33 -3.08
CA ASP A 521 1.90 -30.80 -3.47
C ASP A 521 2.86 -31.91 -3.89
N GLU A 522 3.89 -31.54 -4.65
CA GLU A 522 5.00 -32.42 -4.98
C GLU A 522 6.28 -31.84 -4.41
N LEU A 523 6.76 -32.47 -3.34
CA LEU A 523 7.89 -32.02 -2.55
C LEU A 523 9.05 -33.00 -2.69
N ARG A 524 10.25 -32.50 -2.98
CA ARG A 524 11.48 -33.30 -3.12
C ARG A 524 12.62 -32.65 -2.36
N GLY A 525 13.24 -33.39 -1.43
CA GLY A 525 14.46 -32.94 -0.73
C GLY A 525 15.70 -33.04 -1.62
N ASP A 526 15.74 -34.09 -2.44
CA ASP A 526 16.85 -34.42 -3.34
C ASP A 526 18.10 -34.92 -2.59
N ALA A 527 19.10 -34.10 -2.27
CA ALA A 527 20.38 -34.57 -1.76
C ALA A 527 20.83 -33.91 -0.46
N GLY A 528 20.52 -34.53 0.67
CA GLY A 528 21.08 -34.23 1.99
C GLY A 528 20.19 -34.82 3.07
N ASP A 529 20.41 -34.44 4.33
CA ASP A 529 19.49 -34.88 5.39
C ASP A 529 18.34 -33.85 5.50
N ASP A 530 17.23 -34.12 4.82
CA ASP A 530 16.14 -33.16 4.59
C ASP A 530 15.00 -33.28 5.62
N SER A 531 14.24 -32.20 5.80
CA SER A 531 13.02 -32.15 6.61
C SER A 531 11.85 -31.68 5.75
N ILE A 532 10.89 -32.56 5.48
CA ILE A 532 9.78 -32.27 4.57
C ILE A 532 8.43 -32.51 5.27
N GLU A 533 7.57 -31.49 5.25
CA GLU A 533 6.18 -31.54 5.68
C GLU A 533 5.26 -31.32 4.47
N GLY A 534 4.37 -32.28 4.19
CA GLY A 534 3.37 -32.21 3.12
C GLY A 534 2.30 -31.14 3.34
N GLY A 535 1.84 -31.03 4.59
CA GLY A 535 0.84 -30.05 4.99
C GLY A 535 -0.60 -30.57 4.85
N PHE A 536 -1.48 -29.74 4.31
CA PHE A 536 -2.88 -30.03 4.04
C PHE A 536 -3.08 -30.35 2.57
N GLY A 537 -3.08 -31.63 2.20
CA GLY A 537 -3.30 -31.98 0.82
C GLY A 537 -3.22 -33.47 0.58
N VAL A 538 -3.42 -33.91 -0.66
CA VAL A 538 -2.97 -35.25 -1.05
C VAL A 538 -1.59 -35.08 -1.67
N ASP A 539 -0.57 -35.28 -0.86
CA ASP A 539 0.77 -34.83 -1.19
C ASP A 539 1.65 -35.98 -1.70
N THR A 540 2.65 -35.62 -2.48
CA THR A 540 3.75 -36.51 -2.86
C THR A 540 5.04 -35.99 -2.25
N VAL A 541 5.57 -36.72 -1.27
CA VAL A 541 6.78 -36.36 -0.52
C VAL A 541 7.90 -37.33 -0.88
N ILE A 542 9.04 -36.81 -1.32
CA ILE A 542 10.21 -37.60 -1.72
C ILE A 542 11.42 -37.05 -0.96
N GLY A 543 12.05 -37.85 -0.09
CA GLY A 543 13.27 -37.47 0.62
C GLY A 543 14.44 -37.35 -0.35
N GLY A 544 14.93 -38.49 -0.84
CA GLY A 544 15.98 -38.53 -1.85
C GLY A 544 17.19 -39.30 -1.37
N THR A 545 18.35 -38.65 -1.23
CA THR A 545 19.54 -39.28 -0.64
C THR A 545 19.92 -38.58 0.65
N GLY A 546 20.15 -39.32 1.72
CA GLY A 546 20.44 -38.80 3.06
C GLY A 546 19.45 -39.37 4.06
N ASN A 547 19.53 -38.94 5.31
CA ASN A 547 18.64 -39.45 6.36
C ASN A 547 17.52 -38.44 6.60
N ASP A 548 16.38 -38.68 5.99
CA ASP A 548 15.34 -37.67 5.87
C ASP A 548 14.30 -37.77 7.00
N VAL A 549 13.63 -36.66 7.27
CA VAL A 549 12.48 -36.56 8.16
C VAL A 549 11.27 -36.15 7.34
N LEU A 550 10.40 -37.12 7.05
CA LEU A 550 9.28 -36.94 6.14
C LEU A 550 7.95 -37.06 6.89
N THR A 551 7.08 -36.07 6.72
CA THR A 551 5.72 -36.09 7.26
C THR A 551 4.69 -35.71 6.18
N GLY A 552 3.70 -36.57 5.92
CA GLY A 552 2.58 -36.23 5.01
C GLY A 552 1.55 -35.29 5.65
N SER A 553 1.50 -35.26 6.98
CA SER A 553 0.64 -34.41 7.80
C SER A 553 -0.85 -34.77 7.73
N ALA A 554 -1.60 -34.37 6.71
CA ALA A 554 -3.03 -34.64 6.65
C ALA A 554 -3.46 -35.16 5.27
N TRP A 555 -4.43 -36.07 5.29
CA TRP A 555 -5.08 -36.74 4.17
C TRP A 555 -4.46 -38.07 3.72
N SER A 556 -4.00 -38.23 2.49
CA SER A 556 -3.71 -39.58 1.97
C SER A 556 -2.54 -39.50 1.04
N ASP A 557 -1.37 -39.54 1.64
CA ASP A 557 -0.16 -39.06 1.00
C ASP A 557 0.63 -40.21 0.39
N LEU A 558 1.53 -39.84 -0.50
CA LEU A 558 2.48 -40.74 -1.12
C LEU A 558 3.89 -40.33 -0.70
N ILE A 559 4.54 -41.14 0.14
CA ILE A 559 5.84 -40.81 0.72
C ILE A 559 6.90 -41.82 0.28
N PHE A 560 8.03 -41.33 -0.21
CA PHE A 560 9.22 -42.10 -0.54
C PHE A 560 10.41 -41.56 0.26
N GLY A 561 11.00 -42.39 1.13
CA GLY A 561 12.23 -42.08 1.87
C GLY A 561 13.40 -41.88 0.94
N GLY A 562 13.89 -42.97 0.35
CA GLY A 562 14.95 -42.93 -0.66
C GLY A 562 16.16 -43.71 -0.19
N ASP A 563 17.36 -43.16 -0.31
CA ASP A 563 18.59 -43.78 0.18
C ASP A 563 19.01 -43.15 1.52
N GLY A 564 19.02 -43.91 2.61
CA GLY A 564 19.48 -43.47 3.93
C GLY A 564 18.59 -44.00 5.05
N ASP A 565 18.88 -43.65 6.30
CA ASP A 565 18.11 -44.13 7.46
C ASP A 565 16.95 -43.15 7.78
N ASP A 566 15.81 -43.32 7.12
CA ASP A 566 14.75 -42.31 7.14
C ASP A 566 13.82 -42.39 8.36
N PHE A 567 13.24 -41.24 8.73
CA PHE A 567 12.09 -41.17 9.62
C PHE A 567 10.86 -40.74 8.83
N ILE A 568 9.85 -41.60 8.78
CA ILE A 568 8.65 -41.36 7.97
C ILE A 568 7.40 -41.41 8.83
N ASN A 569 6.58 -40.37 8.77
CA ASN A 569 5.30 -40.25 9.44
C ASN A 569 4.21 -39.91 8.41
N GLY A 570 3.37 -40.88 8.04
CA GLY A 570 2.25 -40.64 7.10
C GLY A 570 1.39 -39.45 7.52
N GLY A 571 1.05 -39.37 8.80
CA GLY A 571 0.20 -38.30 9.34
C GLY A 571 -1.23 -38.79 9.50
N PHE A 572 -2.21 -37.95 9.23
CA PHE A 572 -3.62 -38.29 9.35
C PHE A 572 -4.19 -38.80 8.05
N GLY A 573 -4.44 -40.11 7.95
CA GLY A 573 -5.35 -40.70 6.98
C GLY A 573 -4.82 -42.00 6.40
N PHE A 574 -4.77 -42.17 5.09
CA PHE A 574 -4.43 -43.48 4.50
C PHE A 574 -3.26 -43.36 3.55
N ASP A 575 -2.07 -43.36 4.14
CA ASP A 575 -0.85 -43.01 3.44
C ASP A 575 -0.21 -44.23 2.79
N ARG A 576 0.52 -44.00 1.70
CA ARG A 576 1.34 -44.99 1.04
C ARG A 576 2.79 -44.60 1.23
N VAL A 577 3.54 -45.49 1.84
CA VAL A 577 4.89 -45.20 2.27
C VAL A 577 5.86 -46.24 1.72
N ASN A 578 6.98 -45.78 1.19
CA ASN A 578 8.11 -46.58 0.78
C ASN A 578 9.36 -46.01 1.48
N GLY A 579 10.08 -46.85 2.23
CA GLY A 579 11.30 -46.42 2.94
C GLY A 579 12.50 -46.29 2.00
N GLY A 580 12.63 -47.22 1.05
CA GLY A 580 13.75 -47.28 0.13
C GLY A 580 14.90 -48.12 0.68
N THR A 581 16.11 -47.57 0.68
CA THR A 581 17.31 -48.26 1.15
C THR A 581 17.84 -47.67 2.44
N GLY A 582 17.88 -48.46 3.51
CA GLY A 582 18.51 -48.04 4.76
C GLY A 582 17.78 -48.64 5.94
N ALA A 583 18.01 -48.12 7.15
CA ALA A 583 17.31 -48.57 8.34
C ALA A 583 16.19 -47.61 8.73
N ASP A 584 15.01 -47.82 8.14
CA ASP A 584 13.94 -46.82 8.17
C ASP A 584 13.03 -46.94 9.40
N LYS A 585 12.42 -45.82 9.79
CA LYS A 585 11.48 -45.72 10.91
C LYS A 585 10.11 -45.26 10.41
N PHE A 586 9.17 -46.19 10.35
CA PHE A 586 7.77 -45.90 9.99
C PHE A 586 6.96 -45.56 11.25
N TYR A 587 6.73 -44.28 11.50
CA TYR A 587 6.11 -43.76 12.72
C TYR A 587 4.58 -43.76 12.65
N HIS A 588 3.94 -44.12 13.77
CA HIS A 588 2.48 -44.04 13.92
C HIS A 588 2.09 -43.64 15.34
N THR A 589 1.27 -42.59 15.47
CA THR A 589 0.91 -42.00 16.78
C THR A 589 -0.10 -42.83 17.59
N ASN A 590 -0.85 -43.70 16.92
CA ASN A 590 -1.99 -44.44 17.48
C ASN A 590 -3.14 -43.52 17.96
N ALA A 591 -3.14 -42.26 17.52
CA ALA A 591 -4.30 -41.39 17.62
C ALA A 591 -5.43 -41.90 16.71
N ALA A 592 -6.67 -41.67 17.11
CA ALA A 592 -7.81 -41.91 16.22
C ALA A 592 -7.75 -40.92 15.06
N GLY A 593 -7.85 -41.42 13.82
CA GLY A 593 -7.78 -40.59 12.61
C GLY A 593 -6.38 -40.50 11.99
N HIS A 594 -5.31 -40.90 12.71
CA HIS A 594 -3.97 -41.10 12.11
C HIS A 594 -4.07 -42.11 10.95
N GLY A 595 -4.99 -43.07 11.10
CA GLY A 595 -5.48 -43.91 10.01
C GLY A 595 -4.67 -45.19 9.88
N SER A 596 -4.43 -45.69 8.67
CA SER A 596 -3.79 -47.01 8.46
C SER A 596 -2.87 -46.95 7.25
N ASP A 597 -1.57 -46.96 7.52
CA ASP A 597 -0.57 -46.69 6.49
C ASP A 597 -0.20 -47.97 5.74
N TRP A 598 0.07 -47.83 4.45
CA TRP A 598 0.52 -48.89 3.56
C TRP A 598 2.01 -48.79 3.31
N ILE A 599 2.79 -49.61 4.02
CA ILE A 599 4.24 -49.67 3.87
C ILE A 599 4.59 -50.69 2.78
N GLN A 600 5.30 -50.25 1.75
CA GLN A 600 5.46 -51.00 0.50
C GLN A 600 6.66 -51.95 0.48
N ASP A 601 7.67 -51.71 1.31
CA ASP A 601 9.00 -52.31 1.14
C ASP A 601 9.75 -52.61 2.44
N PHE A 602 9.06 -52.65 3.58
CA PHE A 602 9.67 -52.96 4.88
C PHE A 602 10.64 -54.16 4.82
N ASP A 603 11.90 -53.95 5.18
CA ASP A 603 12.97 -54.95 5.27
C ASP A 603 13.72 -54.93 6.62
N ALA A 604 13.37 -55.88 7.48
CA ALA A 604 14.04 -56.04 8.77
C ALA A 604 15.54 -56.41 8.65
N ALA A 605 16.02 -56.88 7.49
CA ALA A 605 17.42 -57.15 7.25
C ALA A 605 18.23 -55.87 6.97
N GLN A 606 17.58 -54.82 6.44
CA GLN A 606 18.20 -53.51 6.25
C GLN A 606 18.23 -52.71 7.56
N GLY A 607 17.23 -52.93 8.43
CA GLY A 607 17.21 -52.37 9.78
C GLY A 607 15.87 -51.76 10.16
N ASP A 608 14.89 -51.83 9.27
CA ASP A 608 13.61 -51.18 9.39
C ASP A 608 12.86 -51.54 10.66
N VAL A 609 12.16 -50.53 11.19
CA VAL A 609 11.30 -50.65 12.35
C VAL A 609 9.98 -49.93 12.14
N LEU A 610 8.91 -50.57 12.58
CA LEU A 610 7.64 -49.89 12.82
C LEU A 610 7.76 -49.15 14.15
N PHE A 611 7.68 -47.82 14.14
CA PHE A 611 7.85 -47.00 15.33
C PHE A 611 6.51 -46.58 15.92
N PHE A 612 6.15 -47.19 17.05
CA PHE A 612 4.92 -46.88 17.78
C PHE A 612 5.09 -45.65 18.68
N GLY A 613 4.47 -44.54 18.29
CA GLY A 613 4.43 -43.27 19.02
C GLY A 613 3.40 -43.20 20.14
N GLY A 614 2.49 -44.18 20.25
CA GLY A 614 1.41 -44.21 21.24
C GLY A 614 1.83 -44.41 22.71
N GLY A 615 3.12 -44.28 23.02
CA GLY A 615 3.69 -44.44 24.36
C GLY A 615 4.22 -45.84 24.64
N ALA A 616 4.13 -46.26 25.90
CA ALA A 616 4.63 -47.57 26.32
C ALA A 616 3.70 -48.70 25.82
N ALA A 617 4.28 -49.64 25.07
CA ALA A 617 3.62 -50.86 24.62
C ALA A 617 4.54 -52.07 24.81
N THR A 618 3.95 -53.25 24.81
CA THR A 618 4.63 -54.55 24.89
C THR A 618 4.31 -55.37 23.65
N LYS A 619 5.10 -56.42 23.37
CA LYS A 619 4.82 -57.34 22.24
C LYS A 619 3.38 -57.88 22.23
N SER A 620 2.76 -58.13 23.39
CA SER A 620 1.38 -58.64 23.46
C SER A 620 0.30 -57.61 23.13
N ASP A 621 0.65 -56.33 23.07
CA ASP A 621 -0.27 -55.26 22.70
C ASP A 621 -0.47 -55.17 21.18
N PHE A 622 0.32 -55.90 20.39
CA PHE A 622 0.21 -55.94 18.93
C PHE A 622 -0.32 -57.28 18.44
N LEU A 623 -1.32 -57.23 17.56
CA LEU A 623 -1.87 -58.37 16.83
C LEU A 623 -1.38 -58.31 15.39
N VAL A 624 -0.76 -59.40 14.93
CA VAL A 624 -0.35 -59.59 13.53
C VAL A 624 -1.38 -60.47 12.83
N GLN A 625 -1.93 -59.99 11.72
CA GLN A 625 -2.82 -60.75 10.84
C GLN A 625 -2.23 -60.81 9.44
N ARG A 626 -2.56 -61.87 8.70
CA ARG A 626 -2.10 -62.08 7.32
C ARG A 626 -3.30 -62.24 6.41
N ALA A 627 -3.30 -61.56 5.27
CA ALA A 627 -4.32 -61.72 4.25
C ALA A 627 -3.67 -61.85 2.87
N THR A 628 -4.44 -62.22 1.86
CA THR A 628 -3.97 -62.15 0.47
C THR A 628 -4.85 -61.15 -0.24
N THR A 629 -4.25 -60.09 -0.77
CA THR A 629 -4.93 -59.18 -1.68
C THR A 629 -4.55 -59.53 -3.11
N ALA A 630 -5.51 -59.48 -4.03
CA ALA A 630 -5.25 -59.85 -5.42
C ALA A 630 -4.50 -58.76 -6.21
N ASN A 631 -4.38 -57.55 -5.64
CA ASN A 631 -3.99 -56.34 -6.36
C ASN A 631 -2.95 -55.47 -5.61
N ALA A 632 -2.50 -55.84 -4.40
CA ALA A 632 -1.40 -55.15 -3.72
C ALA A 632 -0.19 -56.09 -3.66
N GLY A 633 0.97 -55.64 -4.13
CA GLY A 633 2.21 -56.43 -4.11
C GLY A 633 2.23 -57.67 -5.02
N ASP A 634 3.13 -58.60 -4.70
CA ASP A 634 3.19 -59.91 -5.33
C ASP A 634 2.05 -60.79 -4.80
N ALA A 635 1.10 -61.14 -5.68
CA ALA A 635 -0.05 -61.98 -5.35
C ALA A 635 0.29 -63.39 -4.80
N SER A 636 1.56 -63.79 -4.80
CA SER A 636 2.05 -65.02 -4.17
C SER A 636 2.53 -64.85 -2.72
N VAL A 637 2.61 -63.60 -2.24
CA VAL A 637 2.95 -63.23 -0.85
C VAL A 637 1.69 -62.74 -0.15
N GLN A 638 1.59 -62.97 1.17
CA GLN A 638 0.48 -62.44 1.97
C GLN A 638 0.89 -61.10 2.59
N GLU A 639 -0.02 -60.14 2.61
CA GLU A 639 0.21 -58.86 3.28
C GLU A 639 0.04 -59.02 4.79
N VAL A 640 0.81 -58.24 5.55
CA VAL A 640 0.81 -58.28 7.02
C VAL A 640 0.10 -57.06 7.58
N PHE A 641 -0.85 -57.26 8.49
CA PHE A 641 -1.60 -56.20 9.16
C PHE A 641 -1.26 -56.18 10.64
N VAL A 642 -0.82 -55.03 11.14
CA VAL A 642 -0.43 -54.83 12.55
C VAL A 642 -1.48 -53.96 13.24
N THR A 643 -2.21 -54.55 14.17
CA THR A 643 -3.26 -53.88 14.96
C THR A 643 -2.81 -53.73 16.40
N HIS A 644 -2.94 -52.53 16.98
CA HIS A 644 -2.74 -52.35 18.42
C HIS A 644 -4.01 -52.77 19.17
N VAL A 645 -3.94 -53.88 19.90
CA VAL A 645 -5.08 -54.54 20.56
C VAL A 645 -5.77 -53.65 21.58
N PRO A 646 -5.07 -52.91 22.46
CA PRO A 646 -5.73 -52.06 23.45
C PRO A 646 -6.59 -50.96 22.83
N SER A 647 -6.17 -50.36 21.71
CA SER A 647 -6.95 -49.33 21.00
C SER A 647 -7.92 -49.91 19.98
N GLY A 648 -7.59 -51.07 19.40
CA GLY A 648 -8.30 -51.65 18.26
C GLY A 648 -7.95 -50.99 16.92
N ASN A 649 -6.96 -50.09 16.89
CA ASN A 649 -6.55 -49.41 15.67
C ASN A 649 -5.66 -50.33 14.83
N LEU A 650 -6.01 -50.48 13.56
CA LEU A 650 -5.07 -50.96 12.55
C LEU A 650 -4.07 -49.83 12.31
N LEU A 651 -2.77 -50.11 12.50
CA LEU A 651 -1.73 -49.09 12.39
C LEU A 651 -1.03 -49.16 11.04
N TRP A 652 -0.58 -50.37 10.67
CA TRP A 652 0.20 -50.60 9.46
C TRP A 652 -0.32 -51.79 8.70
N ALA A 653 -0.34 -51.67 7.38
CA ALA A 653 -0.46 -52.77 6.44
C ALA A 653 0.81 -52.82 5.58
N LEU A 654 1.56 -53.92 5.69
CA LEU A 654 2.82 -54.12 4.99
C LEU A 654 2.55 -54.93 3.74
N VAL A 655 2.84 -54.32 2.59
CA VAL A 655 2.84 -54.99 1.29
C VAL A 655 4.00 -55.97 1.26
N ASP A 656 3.73 -57.21 0.84
CA ASP A 656 4.71 -58.30 0.77
C ASP A 656 5.44 -58.64 2.10
N GLY A 657 4.90 -58.20 3.25
CA GLY A 657 5.51 -58.40 4.57
C GLY A 657 5.68 -59.87 4.99
N ASP A 658 4.99 -60.82 4.37
CA ASP A 658 5.18 -62.26 4.67
C ASP A 658 6.53 -62.82 4.19
N ALA A 659 7.21 -62.14 3.28
CA ALA A 659 8.59 -62.49 2.90
C ALA A 659 9.57 -62.26 4.06
N GLN A 660 9.21 -61.44 5.04
CA GLN A 660 10.06 -61.06 6.15
C GLN A 660 10.17 -62.16 7.21
N THR A 661 11.40 -62.39 7.68
CA THR A 661 11.66 -63.35 8.78
C THR A 661 11.55 -62.73 10.17
N SER A 662 11.46 -61.41 10.23
CA SER A 662 11.37 -60.60 11.45
C SER A 662 10.49 -59.38 11.17
N LEU A 663 9.74 -58.93 12.16
CA LEU A 663 8.93 -57.71 12.09
C LEU A 663 9.15 -56.88 13.35
N ASN A 664 10.08 -55.94 13.28
CA ASN A 664 10.51 -55.16 14.43
C ASN A 664 9.57 -53.98 14.69
N VAL A 665 9.05 -53.90 15.92
CA VAL A 665 8.32 -52.73 16.43
C VAL A 665 9.13 -52.06 17.52
N LEU A 666 9.42 -50.77 17.38
CA LEU A 666 10.01 -49.93 18.41
C LEU A 666 8.88 -49.24 19.19
N ALA A 667 8.84 -49.41 20.52
CA ALA A 667 7.94 -48.66 21.40
C ALA A 667 8.64 -48.32 22.72
N ALA A 668 8.57 -47.05 23.14
CA ALA A 668 9.20 -46.55 24.37
C ALA A 668 10.67 -46.99 24.56
N GLY A 669 11.46 -46.99 23.48
CA GLY A 669 12.87 -47.38 23.48
C GLY A 669 13.14 -48.89 23.56
N GLN A 670 12.11 -49.73 23.41
CA GLN A 670 12.23 -51.19 23.34
C GLN A 670 11.81 -51.68 21.96
N THR A 671 12.62 -52.56 21.35
CA THR A 671 12.30 -53.21 20.08
C THR A 671 11.81 -54.63 20.33
N PHE A 672 10.68 -54.98 19.70
CA PHE A 672 10.10 -56.32 19.74
C PHE A 672 9.98 -56.87 18.32
N ASP A 673 10.44 -58.10 18.10
CA ASP A 673 10.10 -58.83 16.89
C ASP A 673 8.73 -59.50 17.07
N LEU A 674 7.74 -59.10 16.29
CA LEU A 674 6.38 -59.62 16.35
C LEU A 674 6.23 -61.02 15.74
N LEU A 675 7.18 -61.47 14.90
CA LEU A 675 7.16 -62.80 14.27
C LEU A 675 7.99 -63.85 15.03
N ALA A 676 8.82 -63.43 15.99
CA ALA A 676 9.67 -64.29 16.82
C ALA A 676 8.94 -65.20 17.82
#